data_AF-A0A0E0E788-F1
#
_entry.id   AF-A0A0E0E788-F1
#
_cell.length_a   1.000
_cell.length_b   1.000
_cell.length_c   1.000
_cell.angle_alpha   90.00
_cell.angle_beta   90.00
_cell.angle_gamma   90.00
#
_symmetry.space_group_name_H-M   'P 1'
#
loop_
_entity.id
_entity.type
_entity.pdbx_description
1 polymer ?
#
loop_
_entity_poly.entity_id
_entity_poly.type
_entity_poly.pdbx_seq_one_letter_code
_entity_poly.pdbx_strand_id
1 'polypeptide(L)'
;MAAAAMALQVVAGGGCCCRRPVLGPGRRRRLAAARAVASDAAAAKVSEEEGKGKVRLGGSDVAVSKLGIGAWSWGDTTYWNDSEWDDRRLQEAKAAFDTSIDNGMTFFDTAEVYGTALMGAVNSESLLGGFIKERQEKEQIDVAVATKFAALPWRFGRGSVLSALKKSLDRLGLSSVELYQLHWPGLWGNEGYLDGLADAYEQGLVKAVGVSNYNEKRLRDAYARLKKRGVPLAANQVNYSLIYRTPELNGVKAACDELGITLIAYSPIAQGVLSGKYTPEKPPTGPRANTYTPEFLTKLQPLMNRIKEIGESYGKNPTQVSLNWLTCQGNVVPIPGAKNAGQAQEFAGALGWSLTGDEVEELRSLAREIKGIKMPIEDDIPRAASGASTCLPAKHTVILATLAAVYLSSPRLVRGQTKLAPPGHSQSKPSNHRAEAEQHRRAAAAAVRPPRASGASAAAAAVEEDGKVRLGGSDVAVTKLGIGAWSWGDTTYWNEFQWDDRKLKAAKGAFDASVDCGITFFDTAEVYGAGISGAINSESLLGRFIKERQQKEQVEVAIATKFAALPWRLGRGSVISALKDSLSRLGVSSVELYQLHWPGIWGNEGYLDGLGDAYEQGLVKAVGVSNYSEKRLRDAYERLKKRGVPLASNQVNYSLIYRNPEENGVKAACDELGITLIAYSPIAQGVLTGKYTPNNPPTGPRGRIYTPEFLTKVLQPLINRIKEIGGSYEKTPTQVVLNWLICQSNVVPIPGAKNAEQAREFAGALGWSLTDQEVEELRSMAREIKPVIGFPVEKLFDYVYPGAK
;
A
#
# COMPACT_ATOMS: atom_id res chain seq x y z
N MET A 1 -43.45 -5.46 45.44
CA MET A 1 -44.18 -6.23 46.46
C MET A 1 -44.50 -7.60 45.88
N ALA A 2 -44.16 -8.65 46.65
CA ALA A 2 -44.65 -10.04 46.68
C ALA A 2 -44.98 -10.76 45.34
N ALA A 3 -44.31 -11.83 44.91
CA ALA A 3 -44.03 -13.14 45.51
C ALA A 3 -45.15 -14.20 45.35
N ALA A 4 -44.68 -15.39 44.92
CA ALA A 4 -45.07 -16.75 45.35
C ALA A 4 -46.20 -17.53 44.63
N ALA A 5 -45.75 -18.47 43.80
CA ALA A 5 -45.98 -19.92 43.78
C ALA A 5 -46.91 -20.62 44.82
N MET A 6 -47.63 -21.65 44.35
CA MET A 6 -47.95 -22.95 44.99
C MET A 6 -48.86 -23.75 44.01
N ALA A 7 -48.95 -25.08 43.93
CA ALA A 7 -48.33 -26.22 44.58
C ALA A 7 -48.58 -27.51 43.75
N LEU A 8 -47.75 -28.54 43.98
CA LEU A 8 -47.92 -29.94 43.56
C LEU A 8 -49.11 -30.63 44.26
N GLN A 9 -49.68 -31.67 43.64
CA GLN A 9 -49.70 -33.03 44.23
C GLN A 9 -50.11 -34.15 43.26
N VAL A 10 -49.41 -35.28 43.44
CA VAL A 10 -49.52 -36.59 42.79
C VAL A 10 -50.53 -37.45 43.54
N VAL A 11 -51.26 -38.36 42.87
CA VAL A 11 -51.43 -39.80 43.23
C VAL A 11 -52.16 -40.54 42.09
N ALA A 12 -51.73 -41.80 41.90
CA ALA A 12 -52.05 -42.73 40.84
C ALA A 12 -53.36 -43.54 41.05
N GLY A 13 -53.83 -44.15 39.96
CA GLY A 13 -54.45 -45.48 39.96
C GLY A 13 -55.94 -45.56 39.58
N GLY A 14 -56.26 -46.34 38.55
CA GLY A 14 -57.62 -46.80 38.27
C GLY A 14 -57.93 -46.90 36.77
N GLY A 15 -57.84 -48.12 36.22
CA GLY A 15 -58.08 -48.39 34.80
C GLY A 15 -59.55 -48.36 34.40
N CYS A 16 -59.80 -48.16 33.11
CA CYS A 16 -60.92 -48.80 32.42
C CYS A 16 -60.60 -48.99 30.93
N CYS A 17 -60.84 -50.21 30.45
CA CYS A 17 -60.63 -50.69 29.10
C CYS A 17 -61.60 -50.05 28.10
N CYS A 18 -61.10 -49.64 26.93
CA CYS A 18 -61.86 -49.68 25.67
C CYS A 18 -60.93 -50.03 24.49
N ARG A 19 -61.40 -50.98 23.68
CA ARG A 19 -60.68 -51.75 22.65
C ARG A 19 -60.13 -50.88 21.51
N ARG A 20 -58.89 -51.14 21.08
CA ARG A 20 -58.33 -50.70 19.77
C ARG A 20 -58.36 -51.84 18.75
N PRO A 21 -58.56 -51.57 17.45
CA PRO A 21 -58.49 -52.60 16.43
C PRO A 21 -57.03 -53.01 16.18
N VAL A 22 -56.79 -54.32 16.09
CA VAL A 22 -55.48 -54.89 15.79
C VAL A 22 -55.18 -54.71 14.30
N LEU A 23 -54.40 -53.69 13.96
CA LEU A 23 -53.80 -53.55 12.63
C LEU A 23 -52.65 -54.55 12.47
N GLY A 24 -52.75 -55.42 11.45
CA GLY A 24 -51.78 -56.48 11.14
C GLY A 24 -50.37 -55.98 10.81
N PRO A 25 -49.36 -56.86 10.94
CA PRO A 25 -47.93 -56.53 10.93
C PRO A 25 -47.44 -55.81 9.65
N GLY A 26 -48.11 -56.03 8.50
CA GLY A 26 -47.77 -55.38 7.23
C GLY A 26 -48.10 -53.88 7.17
N ARG A 27 -49.18 -53.41 7.82
CA ARG A 27 -49.54 -51.98 7.85
C ARG A 27 -48.76 -51.19 8.90
N ARG A 28 -48.37 -51.83 10.01
CA ARG A 28 -47.49 -51.22 11.02
C ARG A 28 -46.09 -50.94 10.46
N ARG A 29 -45.54 -51.83 9.63
CA ARG A 29 -44.25 -51.59 8.95
C ARG A 29 -44.31 -50.44 7.94
N ARG A 30 -45.40 -50.29 7.18
CA ARG A 30 -45.56 -49.18 6.22
C ARG A 30 -45.77 -47.81 6.88
N LEU A 31 -46.51 -47.74 7.99
CA LEU A 31 -46.69 -46.50 8.77
C LEU A 31 -45.44 -46.13 9.57
N ALA A 32 -44.68 -47.11 10.08
CA ALA A 32 -43.39 -46.87 10.72
C ALA A 32 -42.33 -46.42 9.71
N ALA A 33 -42.29 -47.00 8.50
CA ALA A 33 -41.41 -46.56 7.42
C ALA A 33 -41.76 -45.16 6.91
N ALA A 34 -43.05 -44.81 6.77
CA ALA A 34 -43.46 -43.46 6.37
C ALA A 34 -43.16 -42.39 7.43
N ARG A 35 -43.26 -42.73 8.73
CA ARG A 35 -42.85 -41.84 9.84
C ARG A 35 -41.33 -41.72 9.97
N ALA A 36 -40.58 -42.80 9.71
CA ALA A 36 -39.12 -42.76 9.69
C ALA A 36 -38.59 -41.92 8.52
N VAL A 37 -39.17 -42.06 7.32
CA VAL A 37 -38.81 -41.22 6.15
C VAL A 37 -39.18 -39.75 6.36
N ALA A 38 -40.30 -39.44 7.02
CA ALA A 38 -40.67 -38.06 7.36
C ALA A 38 -39.80 -37.48 8.49
N SER A 39 -39.37 -38.32 9.45
CA SER A 39 -38.42 -37.98 10.52
C SER A 39 -37.02 -37.75 9.95
N ASP A 40 -36.57 -38.57 9.02
CA ASP A 40 -35.27 -38.42 8.34
C ASP A 40 -35.29 -37.23 7.38
N ALA A 41 -36.41 -36.92 6.72
CA ALA A 41 -36.55 -35.70 5.91
C ALA A 41 -36.61 -34.43 6.77
N ALA A 42 -37.20 -34.50 7.97
CA ALA A 42 -37.20 -33.39 8.94
C ALA A 42 -35.82 -33.24 9.60
N ALA A 43 -35.13 -34.33 9.94
CA ALA A 43 -33.78 -34.33 10.46
C ALA A 43 -32.75 -33.92 9.39
N ALA A 44 -32.99 -34.26 8.12
CA ALA A 44 -32.21 -33.79 6.97
C ALA A 44 -32.44 -32.30 6.70
N LYS A 45 -33.66 -31.78 6.91
CA LYS A 45 -33.92 -30.33 6.86
C LYS A 45 -33.30 -29.57 8.04
N VAL A 46 -33.32 -30.14 9.24
CA VAL A 46 -32.66 -29.57 10.43
C VAL A 46 -31.13 -29.63 10.30
N SER A 47 -30.56 -30.70 9.73
CA SER A 47 -29.13 -30.78 9.42
C SER A 47 -28.72 -29.94 8.21
N GLU A 48 -29.60 -29.71 7.23
CA GLU A 48 -29.42 -28.72 6.15
C GLU A 48 -29.40 -27.28 6.67
N GLU A 49 -30.19 -26.94 7.70
CA GLU A 49 -30.16 -25.63 8.36
C GLU A 49 -28.90 -25.45 9.24
N GLU A 50 -28.46 -26.48 9.96
CA GLU A 50 -27.20 -26.43 10.74
C GLU A 50 -25.95 -26.34 9.85
N GLY A 51 -25.98 -26.93 8.64
CA GLY A 51 -24.90 -26.89 7.65
C GLY A 51 -24.66 -25.53 6.98
N LYS A 52 -25.65 -24.62 7.03
CA LYS A 52 -25.58 -23.25 6.48
C LYS A 52 -25.37 -22.17 7.57
N GLY A 53 -25.16 -22.57 8.82
CA GLY A 53 -25.20 -21.71 10.00
C GLY A 53 -24.22 -20.53 10.02
N LYS A 54 -24.46 -19.59 10.93
CA LYS A 54 -23.59 -18.44 11.20
C LYS A 54 -22.38 -18.83 12.06
N VAL A 55 -21.29 -18.07 11.92
CA VAL A 55 -20.09 -18.12 12.77
C VAL A 55 -19.86 -16.77 13.44
N ARG A 56 -19.37 -16.79 14.68
CA ARG A 56 -19.00 -15.56 15.39
C ARG A 56 -17.63 -15.07 14.92
N LEU A 57 -17.50 -13.75 14.72
CA LEU A 57 -16.24 -13.12 14.42
C LEU A 57 -15.43 -12.89 15.69
N GLY A 58 -14.41 -13.73 15.89
CA GLY A 58 -13.52 -13.73 17.02
C GLY A 58 -14.25 -13.70 18.36
N GLY A 59 -13.73 -12.90 19.30
CA GLY A 59 -14.38 -12.66 20.61
C GLY A 59 -15.53 -11.65 20.61
N SER A 60 -16.10 -11.30 19.44
CA SER A 60 -17.22 -10.34 19.34
C SER A 60 -18.59 -11.04 19.30
N ASP A 61 -19.66 -10.26 19.47
CA ASP A 61 -21.04 -10.74 19.32
C ASP A 61 -21.53 -10.76 17.85
N VAL A 62 -20.68 -10.36 16.90
CA VAL A 62 -21.02 -10.32 15.48
C VAL A 62 -21.05 -11.73 14.91
N ALA A 63 -22.20 -12.15 14.41
CA ALA A 63 -22.39 -13.45 13.76
C ALA A 63 -22.64 -13.26 12.24
N VAL A 64 -21.84 -13.94 11.42
CA VAL A 64 -21.83 -13.84 9.96
C VAL A 64 -22.03 -15.20 9.30
N SER A 65 -22.43 -15.25 8.03
CA SER A 65 -22.48 -16.52 7.29
C SER A 65 -21.09 -17.17 7.19
N LYS A 66 -21.02 -18.51 7.24
CA LYS A 66 -19.75 -19.29 7.10
C LYS A 66 -18.98 -18.97 5.82
N LEU A 67 -19.67 -18.52 4.79
CA LEU A 67 -19.13 -18.04 3.52
C LEU A 67 -19.72 -16.66 3.25
N GLY A 68 -18.85 -15.67 3.02
CA GLY A 68 -19.25 -14.31 2.66
C GLY A 68 -19.00 -14.01 1.18
N ILE A 69 -19.23 -12.75 0.79
CA ILE A 69 -18.99 -12.25 -0.57
C ILE A 69 -18.05 -11.05 -0.52
N GLY A 70 -16.96 -11.13 -1.27
CA GLY A 70 -16.08 -9.99 -1.49
C GLY A 70 -16.61 -9.11 -2.62
N ALA A 71 -17.06 -7.90 -2.30
CA ALA A 71 -17.62 -6.92 -3.25
C ALA A 71 -16.56 -6.17 -4.07
N TRP A 72 -15.30 -6.63 -4.07
CA TRP A 72 -14.20 -5.98 -4.80
C TRP A 72 -14.44 -5.94 -6.33
N SER A 73 -15.15 -6.92 -6.90
CA SER A 73 -15.49 -6.88 -8.34
C SER A 73 -16.62 -5.90 -8.69
N TRP A 74 -17.29 -5.31 -7.70
CA TRP A 74 -18.40 -4.39 -7.92
C TRP A 74 -17.88 -2.95 -8.02
N GLY A 75 -18.17 -2.27 -9.13
CA GLY A 75 -17.63 -0.96 -9.47
C GLY A 75 -16.23 -0.99 -10.10
N ASP A 76 -15.65 -2.17 -10.34
CA ASP A 76 -14.34 -2.32 -11.01
C ASP A 76 -14.51 -2.32 -12.54
N THR A 77 -13.68 -1.55 -13.25
CA THR A 77 -13.70 -1.43 -14.72
C THR A 77 -12.39 -1.87 -15.35
N THR A 78 -11.62 -2.70 -14.66
CA THR A 78 -10.17 -2.70 -14.90
C THR A 78 -9.43 -3.97 -14.52
N TYR A 79 -9.65 -4.57 -13.35
CA TYR A 79 -8.94 -5.80 -13.00
C TYR A 79 -9.76 -7.05 -13.32
N TRP A 80 -11.06 -7.01 -13.02
CA TRP A 80 -11.99 -8.11 -13.23
C TRP A 80 -12.83 -7.96 -14.51
N ASN A 81 -12.85 -6.75 -15.05
CA ASN A 81 -13.76 -6.30 -16.10
C ASN A 81 -12.98 -5.48 -17.14
N ASP A 82 -13.00 -5.91 -18.40
CA ASP A 82 -12.27 -5.23 -19.49
C ASP A 82 -13.10 -4.10 -20.16
N SER A 83 -14.10 -3.55 -19.46
CA SER A 83 -15.11 -2.64 -20.03
C SER A 83 -15.59 -1.59 -19.03
N GLU A 84 -16.23 -0.52 -19.53
CA GLU A 84 -16.92 0.48 -18.71
C GLU A 84 -17.97 -0.16 -17.78
N TRP A 85 -18.29 0.54 -16.68
CA TRP A 85 -19.33 0.13 -15.74
C TRP A 85 -20.70 0.60 -16.27
N ASP A 86 -21.42 -0.30 -16.95
CA ASP A 86 -22.72 -0.03 -17.58
C ASP A 86 -23.90 -0.60 -16.76
N ASP A 87 -25.13 -0.33 -17.21
CA ASP A 87 -26.35 -0.82 -16.57
C ASP A 87 -26.42 -2.35 -16.51
N ARG A 88 -25.84 -3.05 -17.47
CA ARG A 88 -25.78 -4.51 -17.46
C ARG A 88 -24.90 -5.01 -16.30
N ARG A 89 -23.71 -4.42 -16.09
CA ARG A 89 -22.83 -4.78 -14.95
C ARG A 89 -23.49 -4.49 -13.62
N LEU A 90 -24.21 -3.37 -13.53
CA LEU A 90 -24.99 -3.03 -12.35
C LEU A 90 -26.05 -4.11 -12.07
N GLN A 91 -26.80 -4.55 -13.08
CA GLN A 91 -27.78 -5.62 -12.98
C GLN A 91 -27.14 -6.98 -12.61
N GLU A 92 -25.99 -7.33 -13.19
CA GLU A 92 -25.26 -8.56 -12.85
C GLU A 92 -24.79 -8.56 -11.39
N ALA A 93 -24.21 -7.46 -10.91
CA ALA A 93 -23.78 -7.31 -9.52
C ALA A 93 -24.97 -7.35 -8.55
N LYS A 94 -26.09 -6.70 -8.91
CA LYS A 94 -27.34 -6.77 -8.13
C LYS A 94 -27.88 -8.19 -8.07
N ALA A 95 -27.91 -8.90 -9.21
CA ALA A 95 -28.36 -10.28 -9.26
C ALA A 95 -27.44 -11.22 -8.44
N ALA A 96 -26.14 -10.93 -8.40
CA ALA A 96 -25.20 -11.62 -7.51
C ALA A 96 -25.56 -11.37 -6.03
N PHE A 97 -25.81 -10.12 -5.64
CA PHE A 97 -26.27 -9.78 -4.29
C PHE A 97 -27.57 -10.50 -3.91
N ASP A 98 -28.61 -10.40 -4.74
CA ASP A 98 -29.91 -11.04 -4.48
C ASP A 98 -29.74 -12.56 -4.33
N THR A 99 -29.02 -13.20 -5.25
CA THR A 99 -28.76 -14.65 -5.20
C THR A 99 -27.97 -15.06 -3.97
N SER A 100 -27.02 -14.23 -3.51
CA SER A 100 -26.27 -14.47 -2.29
C SER A 100 -27.17 -14.46 -1.05
N ILE A 101 -28.06 -13.47 -0.94
CA ILE A 101 -29.06 -13.39 0.14
C ILE A 101 -29.98 -14.61 0.12
N ASP A 102 -30.55 -14.93 -1.05
CA ASP A 102 -31.50 -16.03 -1.22
C ASP A 102 -30.89 -17.40 -0.85
N ASN A 103 -29.56 -17.53 -0.89
CA ASN A 103 -28.83 -18.74 -0.53
C ASN A 103 -28.15 -18.68 0.86
N GLY A 104 -28.43 -17.65 1.66
CA GLY A 104 -27.92 -17.52 3.04
C GLY A 104 -26.47 -17.03 3.17
N MET A 105 -25.87 -16.51 2.10
CA MET A 105 -24.59 -15.81 2.15
C MET A 105 -24.84 -14.33 2.45
N THR A 106 -24.98 -14.02 3.74
CA THR A 106 -25.41 -12.70 4.23
C THR A 106 -24.28 -11.79 4.68
N PHE A 107 -23.02 -12.25 4.63
CA PHE A 107 -21.85 -11.44 4.95
C PHE A 107 -21.19 -10.85 3.71
N PHE A 108 -21.17 -9.52 3.59
CA PHE A 108 -20.58 -8.80 2.47
C PHE A 108 -19.38 -7.96 2.92
N ASP A 109 -18.25 -8.19 2.29
CA ASP A 109 -17.00 -7.48 2.54
C ASP A 109 -16.69 -6.49 1.40
N THR A 110 -16.62 -5.21 1.74
CA THR A 110 -16.29 -4.10 0.82
C THR A 110 -15.15 -3.23 1.41
N ALA A 111 -14.83 -2.11 0.78
CA ALA A 111 -13.88 -1.12 1.27
C ALA A 111 -14.06 0.23 0.57
N GLU A 112 -13.64 1.33 1.22
CA GLU A 112 -13.74 2.68 0.64
C GLU A 112 -12.95 2.87 -0.67
N VAL A 113 -11.95 2.03 -0.91
CA VAL A 113 -11.10 2.07 -2.10
C VAL A 113 -11.55 1.11 -3.21
N TYR A 114 -12.61 0.32 -2.99
CA TYR A 114 -13.11 -0.61 -4.01
C TYR A 114 -13.93 0.12 -5.08
N GLY A 115 -13.79 -0.38 -6.31
CA GLY A 115 -14.24 0.29 -7.52
C GLY A 115 -13.29 1.39 -7.97
N THR A 116 -13.76 2.26 -8.86
CA THR A 116 -13.01 3.42 -9.37
C THR A 116 -13.12 4.64 -8.45
N ALA A 117 -13.37 4.43 -7.16
CA ALA A 117 -13.68 5.48 -6.18
C ALA A 117 -12.56 6.52 -6.00
N LEU A 118 -11.29 6.13 -6.11
CA LEU A 118 -10.15 7.07 -6.13
C LEU A 118 -10.12 7.95 -7.39
N MET A 119 -10.86 7.58 -8.43
CA MET A 119 -11.02 8.28 -9.71
C MET A 119 -12.44 8.86 -9.89
N GLY A 120 -13.30 8.78 -8.87
CA GLY A 120 -14.60 9.49 -8.83
C GLY A 120 -15.75 8.90 -9.66
N ALA A 121 -15.66 7.66 -10.17
CA ALA A 121 -16.70 7.10 -11.04
C ALA A 121 -17.70 6.18 -10.30
N VAL A 122 -17.29 5.01 -9.81
CA VAL A 122 -18.20 4.05 -9.16
C VAL A 122 -17.54 3.43 -7.92
N ASN A 123 -18.23 3.49 -6.78
CA ASN A 123 -17.73 2.99 -5.50
C ASN A 123 -18.53 1.75 -5.06
N SER A 124 -17.83 0.70 -4.64
CA SER A 124 -18.44 -0.57 -4.21
C SER A 124 -19.36 -0.42 -2.99
N GLU A 125 -19.02 0.44 -2.03
CA GLU A 125 -19.87 0.72 -0.86
C GLU A 125 -21.20 1.36 -1.28
N SER A 126 -21.18 2.30 -2.22
CA SER A 126 -22.40 2.92 -2.75
C SER A 126 -23.30 1.93 -3.50
N LEU A 127 -22.71 1.01 -4.26
CA LEU A 127 -23.47 -0.06 -4.92
C LEU A 127 -24.11 -1.01 -3.90
N LEU A 128 -23.32 -1.51 -2.95
CA LEU A 128 -23.80 -2.41 -1.91
C LEU A 128 -24.90 -1.75 -1.06
N GLY A 129 -24.73 -0.48 -0.67
CA GLY A 129 -25.74 0.28 0.06
C GLY A 129 -27.06 0.41 -0.72
N GLY A 130 -26.97 0.70 -2.03
CA GLY A 130 -28.14 0.74 -2.90
C GLY A 130 -28.86 -0.61 -3.00
N PHE A 131 -28.12 -1.71 -3.13
CA PHE A 131 -28.69 -3.06 -3.19
C PHE A 131 -29.39 -3.46 -1.89
N ILE A 132 -28.74 -3.18 -0.74
CA ILE A 132 -29.32 -3.41 0.59
C ILE A 132 -30.62 -2.64 0.74
N LYS A 133 -30.61 -1.34 0.42
CA LYS A 133 -31.79 -0.48 0.54
C LYS A 133 -32.94 -1.00 -0.33
N GLU A 134 -32.70 -1.27 -1.61
CA GLU A 134 -33.75 -1.74 -2.53
C GLU A 134 -34.33 -3.09 -2.09
N ARG A 135 -33.51 -3.99 -1.52
CA ARG A 135 -33.99 -5.27 -1.02
C ARG A 135 -34.77 -5.11 0.30
N GLN A 136 -34.32 -4.23 1.19
CA GLN A 136 -35.01 -3.89 2.44
C GLN A 136 -36.38 -3.24 2.23
N GLU A 137 -36.56 -2.49 1.13
CA GLU A 137 -37.87 -1.94 0.74
C GLU A 137 -38.88 -3.03 0.37
N LYS A 138 -38.42 -4.24 0.00
CA LYS A 138 -39.26 -5.36 -0.41
C LYS A 138 -39.49 -6.36 0.71
N GLU A 139 -38.47 -6.64 1.52
CA GLU A 139 -38.54 -7.61 2.61
C GLU A 139 -37.49 -7.37 3.70
N GLN A 140 -37.73 -7.93 4.89
CA GLN A 140 -36.75 -7.90 5.97
C GLN A 140 -35.59 -8.85 5.63
N ILE A 141 -34.39 -8.29 5.47
CA ILE A 141 -33.17 -9.06 5.25
C ILE A 141 -32.23 -8.99 6.45
N ASP A 142 -31.50 -10.07 6.67
CA ASP A 142 -30.36 -10.16 7.57
C ASP A 142 -29.09 -9.99 6.74
N VAL A 143 -28.38 -8.87 6.93
CA VAL A 143 -27.15 -8.55 6.21
C VAL A 143 -26.10 -8.07 7.19
N ALA A 144 -24.90 -8.64 7.09
CA ALA A 144 -23.72 -8.20 7.80
C ALA A 144 -22.74 -7.55 6.83
N VAL A 145 -22.34 -6.31 7.09
CA VAL A 145 -21.39 -5.57 6.24
C VAL A 145 -20.05 -5.41 6.94
N ALA A 146 -18.98 -5.77 6.23
CA ALA A 146 -17.62 -5.36 6.56
C ALA A 146 -17.15 -4.27 5.60
N THR A 147 -16.57 -3.20 6.13
CA THR A 147 -15.81 -2.23 5.31
C THR A 147 -14.45 -1.92 5.93
N LYS A 148 -13.62 -1.12 5.25
CA LYS A 148 -12.22 -0.93 5.61
C LYS A 148 -11.73 0.51 5.46
N PHE A 149 -10.87 0.89 6.41
CA PHE A 149 -10.08 2.11 6.39
C PHE A 149 -8.80 1.93 5.59
N ALA A 150 -8.63 2.71 4.53
CA ALA A 150 -7.40 2.84 3.78
C ALA A 150 -6.42 3.78 4.49
N ALA A 151 -5.34 3.22 5.03
CA ALA A 151 -4.26 3.95 5.70
C ALA A 151 -3.33 4.62 4.66
N LEU A 152 -3.87 5.61 3.96
CA LEU A 152 -3.17 6.37 2.92
C LEU A 152 -2.10 7.30 3.51
N PRO A 153 -1.01 7.61 2.77
CA PRO A 153 0.12 8.39 3.29
C PRO A 153 -0.22 9.78 3.84
N TRP A 154 -1.34 10.38 3.45
CA TRP A 154 -1.76 11.71 3.90
C TRP A 154 -2.82 11.68 5.01
N ARG A 155 -3.26 10.49 5.43
CA ARG A 155 -4.20 10.33 6.54
C ARG A 155 -3.38 10.09 7.80
N PHE A 156 -3.68 10.81 8.88
CA PHE A 156 -2.91 10.73 10.12
C PHE A 156 -3.84 10.68 11.33
N GLY A 157 -3.47 9.83 12.29
CA GLY A 157 -4.10 9.76 13.62
C GLY A 157 -5.54 9.24 13.63
N ARG A 158 -6.08 9.09 14.84
CA ARG A 158 -7.40 8.49 15.13
C ARG A 158 -8.58 9.19 14.45
N GLY A 159 -8.52 10.52 14.32
CA GLY A 159 -9.59 11.30 13.68
C GLY A 159 -9.81 10.96 12.20
N SER A 160 -8.75 10.55 11.49
CA SER A 160 -8.85 10.15 10.08
C SER A 160 -9.66 8.87 9.89
N VAL A 161 -9.58 7.93 10.84
CA VAL A 161 -10.33 6.67 10.83
C VAL A 161 -11.83 6.93 10.97
N LEU A 162 -12.20 7.79 11.93
CA LEU A 162 -13.60 8.18 12.16
C LEU A 162 -14.18 8.97 10.98
N SER A 163 -13.41 9.93 10.43
CA SER A 163 -13.86 10.71 9.28
C SER A 163 -14.10 9.84 8.05
N ALA A 164 -13.21 8.87 7.80
CA ALA A 164 -13.36 7.91 6.71
C ALA A 164 -14.55 6.98 6.93
N LEU A 165 -14.73 6.47 8.16
CA LEU A 165 -15.86 5.61 8.50
C LEU A 165 -17.20 6.31 8.28
N LYS A 166 -17.34 7.57 8.72
CA LYS A 166 -18.58 8.35 8.49
C LYS A 166 -18.90 8.44 7.00
N LYS A 167 -17.90 8.71 6.16
CA LYS A 167 -18.10 8.72 4.70
C LYS A 167 -18.46 7.34 4.13
N SER A 168 -17.91 6.26 4.70
CA SER A 168 -18.30 4.89 4.33
C SER A 168 -19.75 4.59 4.73
N LEU A 169 -20.16 4.98 5.93
CA LEU A 169 -21.54 4.86 6.41
C LEU A 169 -22.51 5.65 5.53
N ASP A 170 -22.14 6.89 5.15
CA ASP A 170 -22.92 7.71 4.22
C ASP A 170 -23.07 7.02 2.85
N ARG A 171 -21.98 6.46 2.30
CA ARG A 171 -22.02 5.73 1.02
C ARG A 171 -22.86 4.47 1.11
N LEU A 172 -22.77 3.73 2.20
CA LEU A 172 -23.56 2.52 2.45
C LEU A 172 -25.03 2.83 2.78
N GLY A 173 -25.35 4.05 3.20
CA GLY A 173 -26.66 4.39 3.74
C GLY A 173 -26.97 3.69 5.06
N LEU A 174 -25.95 3.38 5.87
CA LEU A 174 -26.07 2.64 7.13
C LEU A 174 -25.66 3.50 8.32
N SER A 175 -26.30 3.32 9.47
CA SER A 175 -25.90 3.98 10.72
C SER A 175 -24.71 3.31 11.41
N SER A 176 -24.48 2.03 11.13
CA SER A 176 -23.38 1.22 11.66
C SER A 176 -23.06 0.06 10.73
N VAL A 177 -21.84 -0.48 10.80
CA VAL A 177 -21.45 -1.73 10.13
C VAL A 177 -21.07 -2.83 11.13
N GLU A 178 -21.21 -4.08 10.73
CA GLU A 178 -20.85 -5.23 11.57
C GLU A 178 -19.35 -5.30 11.85
N LEU A 179 -18.51 -5.02 10.85
CA LEU A 179 -17.06 -5.06 10.99
C LEU A 179 -16.40 -3.88 10.27
N TYR A 180 -15.52 -3.17 10.98
CA TYR A 180 -14.65 -2.16 10.35
C TYR A 180 -13.19 -2.49 10.54
N GLN A 181 -12.46 -2.56 9.42
CA GLN A 181 -11.11 -3.11 9.41
C GLN A 181 -10.08 -2.07 8.99
N LEU A 182 -8.88 -2.14 9.56
CA LEU A 182 -7.73 -1.48 8.95
C LEU A 182 -7.30 -2.27 7.69
N HIS A 183 -7.40 -1.65 6.51
CA HIS A 183 -7.24 -2.35 5.22
C HIS A 183 -5.80 -2.84 4.97
N TRP A 184 -4.81 -2.10 5.47
CA TRP A 184 -3.42 -2.52 5.50
C TRP A 184 -2.71 -1.81 6.65
N PRO A 185 -1.60 -2.37 7.16
CA PRO A 185 -0.74 -1.67 8.09
C PRO A 185 -0.36 -0.30 7.52
N GLY A 186 -0.64 0.74 8.28
CA GLY A 186 -0.29 2.10 7.93
C GLY A 186 1.20 2.26 7.72
N LEU A 187 1.54 3.16 6.79
CA LEU A 187 2.89 3.64 6.61
C LEU A 187 3.36 4.22 7.97
N TRP A 188 2.73 5.28 8.48
CA TRP A 188 3.23 6.05 9.64
C TRP A 188 3.05 5.42 11.03
N GLY A 189 2.89 4.09 11.11
CA GLY A 189 2.52 3.38 12.32
C GLY A 189 1.00 3.22 12.48
N ASN A 190 0.61 2.28 13.33
CA ASN A 190 -0.79 1.83 13.45
C ASN A 190 -1.50 2.31 14.71
N GLU A 191 -0.75 2.84 15.68
CA GLU A 191 -1.27 3.17 17.01
C GLU A 191 -2.48 4.10 16.96
N GLY A 192 -2.35 5.23 16.26
CA GLY A 192 -3.44 6.16 16.08
C GLY A 192 -4.61 5.56 15.31
N TYR A 193 -4.38 4.64 14.38
CA TYR A 193 -5.47 3.98 13.64
C TYR A 193 -6.22 2.96 14.49
N LEU A 194 -5.50 2.17 15.29
CA LEU A 194 -6.09 1.24 16.24
C LEU A 194 -6.90 1.98 17.31
N ASP A 195 -6.42 3.13 17.78
CA ASP A 195 -7.20 3.98 18.67
C ASP A 195 -8.46 4.52 17.98
N GLY A 196 -8.37 4.89 16.69
CA GLY A 196 -9.51 5.31 15.89
C GLY A 196 -10.54 4.20 15.64
N LEU A 197 -10.10 2.95 15.49
CA LEU A 197 -10.98 1.78 15.42
C LEU A 197 -11.70 1.57 16.76
N ALA A 198 -10.98 1.66 17.88
CA ALA A 198 -11.60 1.59 19.20
C ALA A 198 -12.61 2.72 19.42
N ASP A 199 -12.34 3.94 18.96
CA ASP A 199 -13.30 5.05 19.02
C ASP A 199 -14.57 4.78 18.22
N ALA A 200 -14.43 4.20 17.03
CA ALA A 200 -15.56 3.85 16.20
C ALA A 200 -16.46 2.82 16.90
N TYR A 201 -15.84 1.85 17.59
CA TYR A 201 -16.54 0.84 18.37
C TYR A 201 -17.26 1.46 19.58
N GLU A 202 -16.55 2.27 20.37
CA GLU A 202 -17.11 2.94 21.55
C GLU A 202 -18.24 3.92 21.20
N GLN A 203 -18.20 4.53 20.00
CA GLN A 203 -19.28 5.38 19.48
C GLN A 203 -20.46 4.60 18.90
N GLY A 204 -20.41 3.26 18.88
CA GLY A 204 -21.46 2.42 18.31
C GLY A 204 -21.57 2.49 16.79
N LEU A 205 -20.59 3.07 16.10
CA LEU A 205 -20.56 3.14 14.64
C LEU A 205 -20.19 1.80 14.00
N VAL A 206 -19.60 0.89 14.78
CA VAL A 206 -19.21 -0.45 14.34
C VAL A 206 -19.50 -1.45 15.46
N LYS A 207 -19.91 -2.67 15.11
CA LYS A 207 -20.15 -3.75 16.10
C LYS A 207 -18.90 -4.57 16.42
N ALA A 208 -17.90 -4.54 15.55
CA ALA A 208 -16.60 -5.16 15.75
C ALA A 208 -15.51 -4.45 14.94
N VAL A 209 -14.25 -4.63 15.34
CA VAL A 209 -13.08 -4.10 14.63
C VAL A 209 -12.18 -5.23 14.15
N GLY A 210 -11.52 -5.01 13.02
CA GLY A 210 -10.57 -5.95 12.45
C GLY A 210 -9.33 -5.29 11.89
N VAL A 211 -8.40 -6.11 11.43
CA VAL A 211 -7.23 -5.70 10.67
C VAL A 211 -7.12 -6.55 9.42
N SER A 212 -6.32 -6.13 8.44
CA SER A 212 -6.05 -6.92 7.25
C SER A 212 -4.56 -6.90 6.94
N ASN A 213 -4.04 -8.05 6.50
CA ASN A 213 -2.63 -8.25 6.15
C ASN A 213 -1.66 -8.00 7.32
N TYR A 214 -2.09 -8.28 8.55
CA TYR A 214 -1.23 -8.24 9.73
C TYR A 214 -0.45 -9.54 9.88
N ASN A 215 0.87 -9.43 10.12
CA ASN A 215 1.71 -10.54 10.54
C ASN A 215 1.49 -10.85 12.03
N GLU A 216 2.07 -11.96 12.53
CA GLU A 216 1.91 -12.40 13.92
C GLU A 216 2.19 -11.28 14.93
N LYS A 217 3.36 -10.63 14.84
CA LYS A 217 3.76 -9.61 15.80
C LYS A 217 2.74 -8.47 15.85
N ARG A 218 2.37 -7.95 14.68
CA ARG A 218 1.42 -6.82 14.59
C ARG A 218 0.03 -7.22 15.07
N LEU A 219 -0.38 -8.46 14.80
CA LEU A 219 -1.66 -8.98 15.25
C LEU A 219 -1.71 -9.00 16.80
N ARG A 220 -0.65 -9.51 17.43
CA ARG A 220 -0.51 -9.51 18.90
C ARG A 220 -0.45 -8.09 19.46
N ASP A 221 0.30 -7.18 18.84
CA ASP A 221 0.39 -5.77 19.24
C ASP A 221 -0.98 -5.07 19.16
N ALA A 222 -1.74 -5.29 18.08
CA ALA A 222 -3.07 -4.74 17.90
C ALA A 222 -4.08 -5.31 18.91
N TYR A 223 -4.05 -6.62 19.11
CA TYR A 223 -4.89 -7.30 20.10
C TYR A 223 -4.63 -6.72 21.50
N ALA A 224 -3.36 -6.63 21.92
CA ALA A 224 -2.99 -6.08 23.22
C ALA A 224 -3.42 -4.62 23.39
N ARG A 225 -3.32 -3.80 22.32
CA ARG A 225 -3.73 -2.39 22.38
C ARG A 225 -5.25 -2.23 22.49
N LEU A 226 -6.02 -2.91 21.66
CA LEU A 226 -7.49 -2.83 21.67
C LEU A 226 -8.07 -3.42 22.97
N LYS A 227 -7.48 -4.51 23.48
CA LYS A 227 -7.86 -5.12 24.75
C LYS A 227 -7.75 -4.16 25.95
N LYS A 228 -6.78 -3.23 25.95
CA LYS A 228 -6.67 -2.19 27.01
C LYS A 228 -7.89 -1.27 27.08
N ARG A 229 -8.67 -1.17 25.99
CA ARG A 229 -9.91 -0.40 25.90
C ARG A 229 -11.16 -1.27 25.94
N GLY A 230 -11.03 -2.58 26.21
CA GLY A 230 -12.16 -3.51 26.19
C GLY A 230 -12.73 -3.77 24.79
N VAL A 231 -12.00 -3.42 23.73
CA VAL A 231 -12.47 -3.59 22.34
C VAL A 231 -11.93 -4.92 21.79
N PRO A 232 -12.80 -5.86 21.36
CA PRO A 232 -12.36 -7.14 20.80
C PRO A 232 -11.83 -6.96 19.38
N LEU A 233 -10.61 -7.44 19.12
CA LEU A 233 -10.10 -7.59 17.76
C LEU A 233 -10.74 -8.85 17.15
N ALA A 234 -11.75 -8.66 16.29
CA ALA A 234 -12.60 -9.76 15.84
C ALA A 234 -12.03 -10.54 14.65
N ALA A 235 -11.28 -9.87 13.76
CA ALA A 235 -10.80 -10.49 12.54
C ALA A 235 -9.42 -10.01 12.07
N ASN A 236 -8.71 -10.91 11.38
CA ASN A 236 -7.59 -10.60 10.50
C ASN A 236 -7.90 -11.11 9.09
N GLN A 237 -8.09 -10.20 8.13
CA GLN A 237 -8.36 -10.56 6.74
C GLN A 237 -7.05 -10.72 5.94
N VAL A 238 -6.77 -11.92 5.42
CA VAL A 238 -5.52 -12.27 4.72
C VAL A 238 -5.76 -13.10 3.47
N ASN A 239 -4.78 -13.14 2.56
CA ASN A 239 -4.83 -14.05 1.41
C ASN A 239 -4.69 -15.47 1.95
N TYR A 240 -5.67 -16.32 1.68
CA TYR A 240 -5.63 -17.70 2.09
C TYR A 240 -6.45 -18.56 1.13
N SER A 241 -5.80 -19.56 0.55
CA SER A 241 -6.43 -20.55 -0.33
C SER A 241 -5.67 -21.84 -0.25
N LEU A 242 -6.20 -22.91 -0.84
CA LEU A 242 -5.56 -24.22 -0.85
C LEU A 242 -4.12 -24.17 -1.39
N ILE A 243 -3.84 -23.27 -2.33
CA ILE A 243 -2.52 -23.12 -2.98
C ILE A 243 -1.73 -21.90 -2.46
N TYR A 244 -2.30 -21.10 -1.56
CA TYR A 244 -1.62 -20.00 -0.87
C TYR A 244 -1.82 -20.14 0.64
N ARG A 245 -0.87 -20.82 1.28
CA ARG A 245 -0.95 -21.26 2.69
C ARG A 245 0.02 -20.53 3.61
N THR A 246 0.58 -19.40 3.18
CA THR A 246 1.51 -18.58 3.97
C THR A 246 1.00 -18.27 5.40
N PRO A 247 -0.30 -17.97 5.64
CA PRO A 247 -0.80 -17.74 6.99
C PRO A 247 -0.60 -18.93 7.95
N GLU A 248 -0.56 -20.16 7.44
CA GLU A 248 -0.29 -21.35 8.26
C GLU A 248 1.20 -21.50 8.61
N LEU A 249 2.09 -20.94 7.78
CA LEU A 249 3.54 -21.15 7.87
C LEU A 249 4.27 -20.03 8.61
N ASN A 250 3.67 -18.83 8.68
CA ASN A 250 4.32 -17.63 9.21
C ASN A 250 3.80 -17.19 10.59
N GLY A 251 3.09 -18.07 11.31
CA GLY A 251 2.57 -17.83 12.66
C GLY A 251 1.24 -17.05 12.71
N VAL A 252 0.75 -16.49 11.59
CA VAL A 252 -0.49 -15.69 11.59
C VAL A 252 -1.71 -16.52 11.99
N LYS A 253 -1.89 -17.71 11.39
CA LYS A 253 -3.03 -18.57 11.72
C LYS A 253 -2.96 -19.05 13.17
N ALA A 254 -1.78 -19.48 13.62
CA ALA A 254 -1.58 -19.91 15.01
C ALA A 254 -1.92 -18.79 16.01
N ALA A 255 -1.49 -17.55 15.75
CA ALA A 255 -1.84 -16.41 16.57
C ALA A 255 -3.35 -16.06 16.51
N CYS A 256 -4.00 -16.23 15.36
CA CYS A 256 -5.46 -16.06 15.26
C CYS A 256 -6.19 -17.10 16.10
N ASP A 257 -5.81 -18.38 16.00
CA ASP A 257 -6.42 -19.48 16.75
C ASP A 257 -6.21 -19.28 18.27
N GLU A 258 -5.00 -18.91 18.70
CA GLU A 258 -4.65 -18.64 20.12
C GLU A 258 -5.43 -17.46 20.71
N LEU A 259 -5.53 -16.36 19.97
CA LEU A 259 -6.16 -15.13 20.45
C LEU A 259 -7.68 -15.11 20.26
N GLY A 260 -8.25 -16.14 19.63
CA GLY A 260 -9.67 -16.20 19.27
C GLY A 260 -10.07 -15.12 18.26
N ILE A 261 -9.23 -14.90 17.23
CA ILE A 261 -9.46 -13.96 16.13
C ILE A 261 -9.88 -14.76 14.90
N THR A 262 -10.93 -14.34 14.19
CA THR A 262 -11.35 -15.00 12.94
C THR A 262 -10.45 -14.61 11.78
N LEU A 263 -10.01 -15.59 11.00
CA LEU A 263 -9.26 -15.35 9.78
C LEU A 263 -10.24 -15.24 8.61
N ILE A 264 -10.35 -14.05 8.01
CA ILE A 264 -11.18 -13.86 6.81
C ILE A 264 -10.30 -14.09 5.58
N ALA A 265 -10.62 -15.09 4.76
CA ALA A 265 -9.81 -15.52 3.63
C ALA A 265 -10.24 -14.82 2.33
N TYR A 266 -9.43 -13.85 1.87
CA TYR A 266 -9.61 -13.27 0.54
C TYR A 266 -8.84 -14.05 -0.53
N SER A 267 -9.26 -13.89 -1.79
CA SER A 267 -8.81 -14.73 -2.92
C SER A 267 -8.92 -16.25 -2.67
N PRO A 268 -10.03 -16.75 -2.07
CA PRO A 268 -10.11 -18.13 -1.58
C PRO A 268 -10.03 -19.20 -2.69
N ILE A 269 -10.34 -18.82 -3.93
CA ILE A 269 -10.24 -19.68 -5.13
C ILE A 269 -9.07 -19.29 -6.04
N ALA A 270 -8.05 -18.61 -5.48
CA ALA A 270 -6.85 -18.14 -6.18
C ALA A 270 -7.20 -17.41 -7.50
N GLN A 271 -8.06 -16.39 -7.41
CA GLN A 271 -8.53 -15.59 -8.56
C GLN A 271 -9.17 -16.43 -9.69
N GLY A 272 -9.78 -17.55 -9.33
CA GLY A 272 -10.47 -18.45 -10.24
C GLY A 272 -9.61 -19.59 -10.76
N VAL A 273 -8.33 -19.69 -10.37
CA VAL A 273 -7.47 -20.83 -10.75
C VAL A 273 -8.00 -22.14 -10.18
N LEU A 274 -8.51 -22.12 -8.95
CA LEU A 274 -9.11 -23.29 -8.31
C LEU A 274 -10.53 -23.63 -8.79
N SER A 275 -11.08 -22.88 -9.76
CA SER A 275 -12.37 -23.24 -10.40
C SER A 275 -12.23 -24.33 -11.48
N GLY A 276 -11.00 -24.63 -11.91
CA GLY A 276 -10.72 -25.61 -12.97
C GLY A 276 -10.94 -25.11 -14.40
N LYS A 277 -11.29 -23.84 -14.60
CA LYS A 277 -11.52 -23.25 -15.94
C LYS A 277 -10.25 -22.90 -16.72
N TYR A 278 -9.09 -22.87 -16.07
CA TYR A 278 -7.80 -22.58 -16.69
C TYR A 278 -6.98 -23.87 -16.79
N THR A 279 -6.29 -24.03 -17.92
CA THR A 279 -5.37 -25.13 -18.20
C THR A 279 -4.05 -24.57 -18.71
N PRO A 280 -2.96 -25.34 -18.80
CA PRO A 280 -1.70 -24.87 -19.39
C PRO A 280 -1.87 -24.31 -20.81
N GLU A 281 -2.81 -24.85 -21.59
CA GLU A 281 -3.15 -24.42 -22.95
C GLU A 281 -4.08 -23.19 -22.98
N LYS A 282 -4.75 -22.92 -21.86
CA LYS A 282 -5.67 -21.80 -21.68
C LYS A 282 -5.40 -21.08 -20.35
N PRO A 283 -4.23 -20.43 -20.20
CA PRO A 283 -3.89 -19.69 -18.99
C PRO A 283 -4.76 -18.44 -18.83
N PRO A 284 -4.84 -17.86 -17.61
CA PRO A 284 -5.51 -16.57 -17.42
C PRO A 284 -4.79 -15.45 -18.15
N THR A 285 -5.55 -14.46 -18.61
CA THR A 285 -5.04 -13.27 -19.30
C THR A 285 -4.76 -12.12 -18.33
N GLY A 286 -4.15 -11.05 -18.87
CA GLY A 286 -3.89 -9.81 -18.13
C GLY A 286 -2.82 -9.97 -17.06
N PRO A 287 -2.88 -9.18 -15.97
CA PRO A 287 -1.86 -9.21 -14.91
C PRO A 287 -1.67 -10.58 -14.24
N ARG A 288 -2.69 -11.43 -14.31
CA ARG A 288 -2.69 -12.79 -13.75
C ARG A 288 -1.80 -13.76 -14.53
N ALA A 289 -1.51 -13.49 -15.80
CA ALA A 289 -0.64 -14.31 -16.64
C ALA A 289 0.80 -14.39 -16.09
N ASN A 290 1.25 -13.35 -15.39
CA ASN A 290 2.57 -13.30 -14.77
C ASN A 290 2.69 -14.17 -13.52
N THR A 291 1.56 -14.52 -12.90
CA THR A 291 1.50 -15.31 -11.67
C THR A 291 1.16 -16.76 -11.96
N TYR A 292 0.20 -17.00 -12.85
CA TYR A 292 -0.31 -18.32 -13.18
C TYR A 292 0.13 -18.71 -14.59
N THR A 293 1.43 -18.95 -14.73
CA THR A 293 2.04 -19.34 -16.00
C THR A 293 1.60 -20.75 -16.42
N PRO A 294 1.72 -21.12 -17.71
CA PRO A 294 1.47 -22.48 -18.15
C PRO A 294 2.23 -23.54 -17.33
N GLU A 295 3.50 -23.28 -17.01
CA GLU A 295 4.33 -24.19 -16.20
C GLU A 295 3.77 -24.37 -14.78
N PHE A 296 3.26 -23.29 -14.20
CA PHE A 296 2.60 -23.35 -12.90
C PHE A 296 1.31 -24.19 -12.97
N LEU A 297 0.48 -23.94 -13.99
CA LEU A 297 -0.78 -24.68 -14.18
C LEU A 297 -0.53 -26.18 -14.42
N THR A 298 0.56 -26.54 -15.10
CA THR A 298 0.96 -27.96 -15.27
C THR A 298 1.26 -28.61 -13.93
N LYS A 299 2.00 -27.93 -13.04
CA LYS A 299 2.30 -28.43 -11.69
C LYS A 299 1.08 -28.50 -10.79
N LEU A 300 0.08 -27.66 -11.04
CA LEU A 300 -1.17 -27.62 -10.30
C LEU A 300 -2.11 -28.78 -10.65
N GLN A 301 -1.90 -29.43 -11.81
CA GLN A 301 -2.82 -30.44 -12.35
C GLN A 301 -3.10 -31.63 -11.41
N PRO A 302 -2.13 -32.22 -10.69
CA PRO A 302 -2.41 -33.31 -9.75
C PRO A 302 -3.40 -32.91 -8.66
N LEU A 303 -3.22 -31.71 -8.06
CA LEU A 303 -4.14 -31.17 -7.08
C LEU A 303 -5.53 -30.92 -7.70
N MET A 304 -5.60 -30.35 -8.89
CA MET A 304 -6.87 -30.08 -9.56
C MET A 304 -7.62 -31.35 -9.95
N ASN A 305 -6.90 -32.41 -10.34
CA ASN A 305 -7.50 -33.72 -10.59
C ASN A 305 -8.11 -34.27 -9.30
N ARG A 306 -7.37 -34.21 -8.18
CA ARG A 306 -7.89 -34.67 -6.90
C ARG A 306 -9.10 -33.87 -6.42
N ILE A 307 -9.07 -32.54 -6.59
CA ILE A 307 -10.22 -31.68 -6.30
C ILE A 307 -11.45 -32.09 -7.13
N LYS A 308 -11.27 -32.45 -8.40
CA LYS A 308 -12.37 -32.91 -9.27
C LYS A 308 -12.92 -34.25 -8.82
N GLU A 309 -12.07 -35.22 -8.50
CA GLU A 309 -12.48 -36.55 -8.02
C GLU A 309 -13.28 -36.46 -6.71
N ILE A 310 -12.82 -35.63 -5.76
CA ILE A 310 -13.57 -35.33 -4.53
C ILE A 310 -14.87 -34.60 -4.89
N GLY A 311 -14.83 -33.66 -5.83
CA GLY A 311 -16.05 -33.00 -6.31
C GLY A 311 -17.08 -34.00 -6.83
N GLU A 312 -16.67 -34.93 -7.68
CA GLU A 312 -17.52 -35.97 -8.26
C GLU A 312 -18.16 -36.86 -7.18
N SER A 313 -17.44 -37.22 -6.12
CA SER A 313 -17.99 -38.04 -5.03
C SER A 313 -19.10 -37.34 -4.25
N TYR A 314 -19.08 -36.01 -4.16
CA TYR A 314 -20.11 -35.21 -3.49
C TYR A 314 -21.11 -34.53 -4.44
N GLY A 315 -20.98 -34.71 -5.77
CA GLY A 315 -21.76 -33.97 -6.75
C GLY A 315 -21.48 -32.46 -6.74
N LYS A 316 -20.23 -32.09 -6.47
CA LYS A 316 -19.72 -30.72 -6.32
C LYS A 316 -18.68 -30.40 -7.38
N ASN A 317 -18.49 -29.11 -7.65
CA ASN A 317 -17.47 -28.66 -8.59
C ASN A 317 -16.18 -28.20 -7.86
N PRO A 318 -15.08 -27.96 -8.59
CA PRO A 318 -13.80 -27.56 -7.98
C PRO A 318 -13.86 -26.28 -7.14
N THR A 319 -14.68 -25.30 -7.56
CA THR A 319 -14.90 -24.06 -6.80
C THR A 319 -15.49 -24.39 -5.42
N GLN A 320 -16.51 -25.24 -5.38
CA GLN A 320 -17.22 -25.63 -4.15
C GLN A 320 -16.32 -26.42 -3.21
N VAL A 321 -15.55 -27.39 -3.72
CA VAL A 321 -14.57 -28.15 -2.92
C VAL A 321 -13.51 -27.22 -2.32
N SER A 322 -12.99 -26.28 -3.11
CA SER A 322 -11.95 -25.34 -2.65
C SER A 322 -12.44 -24.38 -1.58
N LEU A 323 -13.67 -23.88 -1.70
CA LEU A 323 -14.30 -23.04 -0.68
C LEU A 323 -14.63 -23.85 0.59
N ASN A 324 -15.16 -25.06 0.44
CA ASN A 324 -15.47 -25.95 1.55
C ASN A 324 -14.21 -26.30 2.35
N TRP A 325 -13.09 -26.60 1.67
CA TRP A 325 -11.80 -26.84 2.31
C TRP A 325 -11.40 -25.70 3.26
N LEU A 326 -11.58 -24.43 2.86
CA LEU A 326 -11.29 -23.29 3.73
C LEU A 326 -12.21 -23.25 4.96
N THR A 327 -13.50 -23.56 4.80
CA THR A 327 -14.44 -23.63 5.94
C THR A 327 -14.11 -24.76 6.92
N CYS A 328 -13.38 -25.79 6.48
CA CYS A 328 -12.87 -26.86 7.34
C CYS A 328 -11.60 -26.49 8.13
N GLN A 329 -11.04 -25.29 7.97
CA GLN A 329 -9.78 -24.88 8.62
C GLN A 329 -9.96 -24.26 10.03
N GLY A 330 -11.12 -24.48 10.65
CA GLY A 330 -11.47 -23.92 11.95
C GLY A 330 -12.10 -22.54 11.83
N ASN A 331 -11.54 -21.54 12.51
CA ASN A 331 -12.10 -20.18 12.56
C ASN A 331 -11.77 -19.35 11.30
N VAL A 332 -12.21 -19.83 10.13
CA VAL A 332 -11.92 -19.24 8.81
C VAL A 332 -13.20 -18.96 8.05
N VAL A 333 -13.34 -17.74 7.52
CA VAL A 333 -14.47 -17.30 6.70
C VAL A 333 -13.98 -16.88 5.30
N PRO A 334 -14.28 -17.63 4.23
CA PRO A 334 -13.91 -17.24 2.88
C PRO A 334 -14.82 -16.14 2.33
N ILE A 335 -14.27 -15.25 1.50
CA ILE A 335 -15.01 -14.17 0.83
C ILE A 335 -14.72 -14.14 -0.69
N PRO A 336 -15.19 -15.13 -1.48
CA PRO A 336 -15.05 -15.09 -2.93
C PRO A 336 -15.80 -13.90 -3.55
N GLY A 337 -15.30 -13.39 -4.68
CA GLY A 337 -15.96 -12.31 -5.43
C GLY A 337 -16.94 -12.87 -6.45
N ALA A 338 -18.21 -12.48 -6.38
CA ALA A 338 -19.26 -12.88 -7.32
C ALA A 338 -19.63 -11.71 -8.24
N LYS A 339 -19.50 -11.89 -9.55
CA LYS A 339 -19.85 -10.87 -10.55
C LYS A 339 -21.29 -10.98 -11.04
N ASN A 340 -21.89 -12.15 -10.92
CA ASN A 340 -23.24 -12.44 -11.38
C ASN A 340 -23.90 -13.52 -10.52
N ALA A 341 -25.22 -13.69 -10.71
CA ALA A 341 -26.02 -14.68 -10.01
C ALA A 341 -25.47 -16.12 -10.13
N GLY A 342 -24.98 -16.52 -11.30
CA GLY A 342 -24.44 -17.87 -11.51
C GLY A 342 -23.24 -18.18 -10.60
N GLN A 343 -22.34 -17.21 -10.42
CA GLN A 343 -21.20 -17.36 -9.50
C GLN A 343 -21.64 -17.37 -8.03
N ALA A 344 -22.59 -16.51 -7.65
CA ALA A 344 -23.17 -16.54 -6.30
C ALA A 344 -23.82 -17.90 -6.00
N GLN A 345 -24.59 -18.45 -6.94
CA GLN A 345 -25.20 -19.77 -6.82
C GLN A 345 -24.15 -20.90 -6.73
N GLU A 346 -23.08 -20.81 -7.52
CA GLU A 346 -21.96 -21.74 -7.46
C GLU A 346 -21.32 -21.75 -6.06
N PHE A 347 -21.03 -20.58 -5.50
CA PHE A 347 -20.42 -20.43 -4.18
C PHE A 347 -21.31 -20.96 -3.06
N ALA A 348 -22.62 -20.71 -3.13
CA ALA A 348 -23.59 -21.24 -2.18
C ALA A 348 -23.54 -22.78 -2.07
N GLY A 349 -23.26 -23.47 -3.19
CA GLY A 349 -23.14 -24.93 -3.20
C GLY A 349 -21.96 -25.50 -2.40
N ALA A 350 -21.05 -24.65 -1.91
CA ALA A 350 -19.98 -25.01 -0.97
C ALA A 350 -20.48 -25.18 0.48
N LEU A 351 -21.69 -24.72 0.79
CA LEU A 351 -22.33 -24.84 2.11
C LEU A 351 -23.17 -26.12 2.22
N GLY A 352 -23.48 -26.55 3.45
CA GLY A 352 -24.36 -27.69 3.71
C GLY A 352 -23.70 -29.08 3.61
N TRP A 353 -22.38 -29.13 3.49
CA TRP A 353 -21.58 -30.36 3.52
C TRP A 353 -20.17 -30.03 4.02
N SER A 354 -19.35 -31.04 4.31
CA SER A 354 -17.97 -30.87 4.77
C SER A 354 -17.08 -31.95 4.19
N LEU A 355 -15.87 -31.59 3.78
CA LEU A 355 -14.79 -32.54 3.52
C LEU A 355 -14.45 -33.34 4.79
N THR A 356 -14.06 -34.60 4.60
CA THR A 356 -13.52 -35.43 5.68
C THR A 356 -12.13 -34.94 6.10
N GLY A 357 -11.69 -35.30 7.31
CA GLY A 357 -10.35 -34.97 7.79
C GLY A 357 -9.23 -35.49 6.87
N ASP A 358 -9.43 -36.69 6.32
CA ASP A 358 -8.48 -37.32 5.39
C ASP A 358 -8.43 -36.57 4.06
N GLU A 359 -9.57 -36.18 3.48
CA GLU A 359 -9.62 -35.38 2.25
C GLU A 359 -9.00 -33.99 2.44
N VAL A 360 -9.22 -33.36 3.60
CA VAL A 360 -8.59 -32.08 3.95
C VAL A 360 -7.07 -32.23 3.97
N GLU A 361 -6.54 -33.27 4.61
CA GLU A 361 -5.10 -33.49 4.72
C GLU A 361 -4.47 -33.96 3.40
N GLU A 362 -5.19 -34.73 2.59
CA GLU A 362 -4.75 -35.15 1.26
C GLU A 362 -4.57 -33.94 0.33
N LEU A 363 -5.60 -33.09 0.21
CA LEU A 363 -5.53 -31.85 -0.56
C LEU A 363 -4.42 -30.93 -0.02
N ARG A 364 -4.26 -30.89 1.32
CA ARG A 364 -3.19 -30.15 1.98
C ARG A 364 -1.81 -30.68 1.59
N SER A 365 -1.63 -31.98 1.51
CA SER A 365 -0.37 -32.63 1.13
C SER A 365 -0.02 -32.31 -0.33
N LEU A 366 -0.96 -32.54 -1.25
CA LEU A 366 -0.78 -32.24 -2.68
C LEU A 366 -0.44 -30.77 -2.92
N ALA A 367 -1.09 -29.85 -2.19
CA ALA A 367 -0.79 -28.43 -2.29
C ALA A 367 0.64 -28.08 -1.83
N ARG A 368 1.26 -28.83 -0.90
CA ARG A 368 2.67 -28.61 -0.49
C ARG A 368 3.66 -28.97 -1.59
N GLU A 369 3.31 -29.94 -2.44
CA GLU A 369 4.17 -30.41 -3.54
C GLU A 369 4.25 -29.41 -4.69
N ILE A 370 3.25 -28.54 -4.81
CA ILE A 370 3.22 -27.41 -5.72
C ILE A 370 4.19 -26.33 -5.21
N LYS A 371 5.49 -26.58 -5.38
CA LYS A 371 6.51 -25.55 -5.18
C LYS A 371 6.35 -24.46 -6.23
N GLY A 372 6.09 -23.24 -5.75
CA GLY A 372 6.29 -22.03 -6.53
C GLY A 372 5.03 -21.39 -7.12
N ILE A 373 4.00 -21.13 -6.32
CA ILE A 373 3.36 -19.82 -6.50
C ILE A 373 4.32 -18.78 -5.92
N LYS A 374 5.32 -18.41 -6.74
CA LYS A 374 5.94 -17.10 -6.58
C LYS A 374 4.88 -16.06 -6.98
N MET A 375 3.91 -15.81 -6.10
CA MET A 375 3.30 -14.48 -6.07
C MET A 375 4.49 -13.50 -5.95
N PRO A 376 4.43 -12.25 -6.46
CA PRO A 376 5.59 -11.33 -6.49
C PRO A 376 6.07 -10.81 -5.10
N ILE A 377 6.11 -11.72 -4.14
CA ILE A 377 6.03 -11.64 -2.69
C ILE A 377 7.14 -12.54 -2.08
N GLU A 378 7.63 -13.57 -2.79
CA GLU A 378 8.36 -14.71 -2.20
C GLU A 378 9.90 -14.70 -2.21
N ASP A 379 10.61 -13.62 -2.56
CA ASP A 379 12.06 -13.63 -2.37
C ASP A 379 12.41 -13.40 -0.88
N ASP A 380 12.46 -14.52 -0.12
CA ASP A 380 13.55 -14.92 0.80
C ASP A 380 13.07 -15.96 1.86
N ILE A 381 13.19 -17.28 1.62
CA ILE A 381 13.38 -18.31 2.69
C ILE A 381 14.23 -19.50 2.17
N PRO A 382 15.41 -19.79 2.74
CA PRO A 382 16.16 -21.03 2.49
C PRO A 382 15.54 -22.23 3.23
N ARG A 383 15.64 -23.44 2.65
CA ARG A 383 15.25 -24.72 3.28
C ARG A 383 16.11 -25.00 4.52
N ALA A 384 15.50 -25.14 5.69
CA ALA A 384 16.20 -25.57 6.91
C ALA A 384 16.46 -27.09 6.89
N ALA A 385 17.75 -27.46 6.94
CA ALA A 385 18.18 -28.76 7.44
C ALA A 385 18.31 -28.69 8.97
N SER A 386 18.07 -29.82 9.63
CA SER A 386 18.01 -30.02 11.08
C SER A 386 19.19 -29.45 11.88
N GLY A 387 18.89 -28.73 12.96
CA GLY A 387 19.78 -28.51 14.10
C GLY A 387 20.28 -27.07 14.31
N ALA A 388 20.06 -26.56 15.52
CA ALA A 388 20.51 -25.29 16.10
C ALA A 388 19.72 -24.00 15.78
N SER A 389 19.31 -23.36 16.88
CA SER A 389 18.54 -22.13 17.04
C SER A 389 19.26 -20.91 16.44
N THR A 390 18.65 -20.23 15.47
CA THR A 390 18.79 -18.78 15.20
C THR A 390 17.67 -18.33 14.25
N CYS A 391 17.00 -17.21 14.61
CA CYS A 391 15.80 -16.68 13.94
C CYS A 391 16.14 -15.79 12.73
N LEU A 392 15.46 -16.00 11.60
CA LEU A 392 15.48 -15.17 10.38
C LEU A 392 14.04 -14.83 9.94
N PRO A 393 13.71 -13.59 9.53
CA PRO A 393 12.32 -13.17 9.30
C PRO A 393 11.96 -12.96 7.82
N ALA A 394 10.73 -13.34 7.48
CA ALA A 394 10.16 -13.47 6.13
C ALA A 394 9.27 -12.27 5.69
N LYS A 395 9.08 -12.16 4.36
CA LYS A 395 8.68 -10.98 3.60
C LYS A 395 7.34 -11.15 2.81
N HIS A 396 6.65 -10.01 2.56
CA HIS A 396 5.52 -9.67 1.64
C HIS A 396 4.12 -10.38 1.77
N THR A 397 3.03 -9.57 1.65
CA THR A 397 1.55 -9.85 1.62
C THR A 397 0.69 -9.59 0.34
N VAL A 398 0.88 -8.50 -0.42
CA VAL A 398 -0.32 -7.83 -1.00
C VAL A 398 -0.13 -7.28 -2.41
N ILE A 399 -0.67 -7.95 -3.45
CA ILE A 399 -0.55 -7.49 -4.84
C ILE A 399 -1.87 -7.29 -5.58
N LEU A 400 -3.03 -7.65 -5.01
CA LEU A 400 -4.16 -7.97 -5.89
C LEU A 400 -5.21 -6.87 -6.06
N ALA A 401 -5.47 -6.01 -5.07
CA ALA A 401 -6.60 -5.08 -5.09
C ALA A 401 -6.54 -3.93 -6.13
N THR A 402 -5.37 -3.65 -6.73
CA THR A 402 -5.07 -2.29 -7.20
C THR A 402 -4.80 -2.08 -8.69
N LEU A 403 -4.96 -3.09 -9.52
CA LEU A 403 -4.76 -2.99 -10.98
C LEU A 403 -5.91 -2.25 -11.71
N ALA A 404 -6.74 -1.53 -10.95
CA ALA A 404 -8.03 -1.06 -11.35
C ALA A 404 -8.07 0.33 -12.04
N ALA A 405 -6.96 0.84 -12.58
CA ALA A 405 -6.89 2.27 -12.96
C ALA A 405 -6.13 2.62 -14.27
N VAL A 406 -5.60 1.65 -15.01
CA VAL A 406 -4.39 1.92 -15.81
C VAL A 406 -4.58 2.04 -17.34
N TYR A 407 -5.75 1.90 -17.95
CA TYR A 407 -5.84 2.05 -19.42
C TYR A 407 -6.82 3.14 -19.86
N LEU A 408 -6.27 4.10 -20.62
CA LEU A 408 -6.91 5.17 -21.42
C LEU A 408 -7.02 6.56 -20.76
N SER A 409 -5.86 7.23 -20.65
CA SER A 409 -5.79 8.70 -20.75
C SER A 409 -4.91 9.09 -21.94
N SER A 410 -5.52 9.13 -23.12
CA SER A 410 -5.10 10.03 -24.20
C SER A 410 -6.36 10.78 -24.62
N PRO A 411 -6.47 12.10 -24.38
CA PRO A 411 -7.66 12.83 -24.76
C PRO A 411 -7.67 13.00 -26.29
N ARG A 412 -8.60 12.32 -26.96
CA ARG A 412 -9.06 12.76 -28.29
C ARG A 412 -9.94 13.98 -28.09
N LEU A 413 -9.53 15.11 -28.66
CA LEU A 413 -10.33 16.32 -28.75
C LEU A 413 -11.68 16.01 -29.41
N VAL A 414 -12.77 16.26 -28.68
CA VAL A 414 -14.10 16.45 -29.27
C VAL A 414 -14.12 17.86 -29.87
N ARG A 415 -14.02 17.97 -31.19
CA ARG A 415 -14.30 19.22 -31.92
C ARG A 415 -15.78 19.26 -32.29
N GLY A 416 -16.42 20.37 -31.92
CA GLY A 416 -17.81 20.68 -32.21
C GLY A 416 -18.13 20.71 -33.71
N GLN A 417 -19.36 20.36 -34.01
CA GLN A 417 -19.97 20.38 -35.33
C GLN A 417 -19.97 21.80 -35.91
N THR A 418 -19.35 21.98 -37.06
CA THR A 418 -19.76 22.98 -38.06
C THR A 418 -19.72 22.33 -39.44
N LYS A 419 -20.85 22.44 -40.14
CA LYS A 419 -21.11 21.93 -41.50
C LYS A 419 -20.17 22.58 -42.51
N LEU A 420 -19.61 21.79 -43.44
CA LEU A 420 -19.26 22.21 -44.81
C LEU A 420 -19.15 20.95 -45.71
N ALA A 421 -19.62 21.08 -46.95
CA ALA A 421 -19.89 20.03 -47.94
C ALA A 421 -18.62 19.44 -48.61
N PRO A 422 -18.70 18.28 -49.31
CA PRO A 422 -17.54 17.57 -49.84
C PRO A 422 -17.19 17.97 -51.29
N PRO A 423 -15.93 17.80 -51.69
CA PRO A 423 -15.62 16.91 -52.82
C PRO A 423 -14.32 16.11 -52.55
N GLY A 424 -13.95 15.02 -53.20
CA GLY A 424 -14.46 14.21 -54.30
C GLY A 424 -13.44 13.06 -54.44
N HIS A 425 -13.90 11.88 -54.85
CA HIS A 425 -13.05 10.71 -55.02
C HIS A 425 -12.09 10.85 -56.21
N SER A 426 -10.82 10.46 -56.02
CA SER A 426 -10.03 9.86 -57.10
C SER A 426 -9.08 8.79 -56.53
N GLN A 427 -9.22 7.58 -57.04
CA GLN A 427 -8.35 6.43 -56.77
C GLN A 427 -7.00 6.58 -57.49
N SER A 428 -5.90 6.24 -56.83
CA SER A 428 -4.68 5.77 -57.52
C SER A 428 -3.89 4.80 -56.64
N LYS A 429 -3.44 3.70 -57.27
CA LYS A 429 -2.76 2.51 -56.72
C LYS A 429 -1.35 2.81 -56.14
N PRO A 430 -0.77 1.88 -55.34
CA PRO A 430 0.47 2.11 -54.58
C PRO A 430 1.73 1.86 -55.43
N SER A 431 2.78 2.65 -55.22
CA SER A 431 4.12 2.43 -55.75
C SER A 431 5.15 2.22 -54.63
N ASN A 432 6.02 1.24 -54.85
CA ASN A 432 7.10 0.79 -54.00
C ASN A 432 8.12 1.89 -53.67
N HIS A 433 8.37 2.13 -52.37
CA HIS A 433 9.65 2.66 -51.89
C HIS A 433 10.09 1.88 -50.64
N ARG A 434 10.64 0.69 -50.89
CA ARG A 434 11.37 -0.13 -49.91
C ARG A 434 12.79 -0.31 -50.46
N ALA A 435 13.57 0.77 -50.47
CA ALA A 435 14.98 0.72 -50.88
C ALA A 435 15.85 1.81 -50.23
N GLU A 436 15.29 2.87 -49.62
CA GLU A 436 16.11 3.97 -49.05
C GLU A 436 16.25 3.95 -47.53
N ALA A 437 15.57 3.02 -46.83
CA ALA A 437 15.61 2.93 -45.36
C ALA A 437 16.71 2.00 -44.80
N GLU A 438 17.50 1.35 -45.67
CA GLU A 438 18.50 0.34 -45.27
C GLU A 438 19.95 0.83 -45.33
N GLN A 439 20.20 2.00 -45.93
CA GLN A 439 21.55 2.55 -46.09
C GLN A 439 21.98 3.49 -44.95
N HIS A 440 21.02 4.05 -44.19
CA HIS A 440 21.30 4.86 -42.99
C HIS A 440 21.55 4.04 -41.71
N ARG A 441 21.30 2.73 -41.73
CA ARG A 441 21.46 1.85 -40.55
C ARG A 441 22.84 1.19 -40.43
N ARG A 442 23.71 1.34 -41.45
CA ARG A 442 25.06 0.73 -41.49
C ARG A 442 26.22 1.71 -41.25
N ALA A 443 25.96 3.00 -41.05
CA ALA A 443 27.01 4.01 -40.79
C ALA A 443 27.22 4.36 -39.30
N ALA A 444 26.40 3.84 -38.37
CA ALA A 444 26.50 4.15 -36.94
C ALA A 444 27.10 3.01 -36.07
N ALA A 445 27.64 1.95 -36.68
CA ALA A 445 28.08 0.74 -35.98
C ALA A 445 29.60 0.48 -36.00
N ALA A 446 30.43 1.49 -36.31
CA ALA A 446 31.88 1.29 -36.37
C ALA A 446 32.66 2.52 -35.87
N ALA A 447 32.70 2.73 -34.55
CA ALA A 447 33.83 3.37 -33.85
C ALA A 447 33.59 3.46 -32.32
N VAL A 448 33.62 2.35 -31.59
CA VAL A 448 34.07 2.35 -30.18
C VAL A 448 34.72 1.01 -29.88
N ARG A 449 36.04 1.00 -29.71
CA ARG A 449 36.82 -0.14 -29.20
C ARG A 449 37.20 0.21 -27.75
N PRO A 450 36.90 -0.61 -26.74
CA PRO A 450 37.30 -0.28 -25.37
C PRO A 450 38.80 -0.58 -25.17
N PRO A 451 39.54 0.23 -24.39
CA PRO A 451 40.90 -0.12 -24.03
C PRO A 451 40.90 -1.26 -22.99
N ARG A 452 41.91 -2.13 -23.11
CA ARG A 452 42.18 -3.25 -22.20
C ARG A 452 42.45 -2.74 -20.78
N ALA A 453 41.84 -3.40 -19.80
CA ALA A 453 42.10 -3.20 -18.38
C ALA A 453 43.50 -3.71 -17.99
N SER A 454 44.29 -2.83 -17.38
CA SER A 454 45.37 -3.21 -16.45
C SER A 454 45.02 -2.60 -15.10
N GLY A 455 44.95 -3.44 -14.07
CA GLY A 455 44.50 -3.06 -12.74
C GLY A 455 45.46 -2.13 -12.01
N ALA A 456 44.89 -1.13 -11.34
CA ALA A 456 45.35 -0.58 -10.07
C ALA A 456 44.19 0.22 -9.45
N SER A 457 43.95 0.00 -8.16
CA SER A 457 43.02 0.72 -7.29
C SER A 457 43.31 2.23 -7.27
N ALA A 458 42.30 3.07 -7.46
CA ALA A 458 42.31 4.46 -7.01
C ALA A 458 40.88 4.94 -6.74
N ALA A 459 40.59 5.29 -5.49
CA ALA A 459 39.44 6.10 -5.12
C ALA A 459 39.55 7.44 -5.86
N ALA A 460 38.66 7.68 -6.83
CA ALA A 460 38.62 8.95 -7.53
C ALA A 460 37.99 10.00 -6.61
N ALA A 461 38.83 10.81 -5.98
CA ALA A 461 38.41 12.05 -5.35
C ALA A 461 37.68 12.92 -6.39
N ALA A 462 36.49 13.40 -6.04
CA ALA A 462 35.69 14.26 -6.89
C ALA A 462 36.48 15.53 -7.24
N VAL A 463 36.64 15.80 -8.54
CA VAL A 463 37.19 17.07 -9.03
C VAL A 463 36.12 18.14 -8.81
N GLU A 464 36.37 19.07 -7.89
CA GLU A 464 35.54 20.25 -7.67
C GLU A 464 35.85 21.29 -8.77
N GLU A 465 34.97 21.42 -9.77
CA GLU A 465 34.90 22.61 -10.61
C GLU A 465 33.68 23.44 -10.18
N ASP A 466 33.91 24.73 -9.90
CA ASP A 466 32.91 25.79 -9.78
C ASP A 466 31.78 25.59 -8.74
N GLY A 467 32.10 25.14 -7.53
CA GLY A 467 31.15 25.07 -6.41
C GLY A 467 30.02 24.03 -6.58
N LYS A 468 30.07 23.22 -7.63
CA LYS A 468 29.16 22.10 -7.90
C LYS A 468 29.79 20.78 -7.44
N VAL A 469 28.94 19.80 -7.12
CA VAL A 469 29.29 18.42 -6.77
C VAL A 469 28.52 17.46 -7.67
N ARG A 470 29.18 16.37 -8.08
CA ARG A 470 28.54 15.31 -8.87
C ARG A 470 27.68 14.44 -7.97
N LEU A 471 26.48 14.10 -8.45
CA LEU A 471 25.59 13.16 -7.77
C LEU A 471 26.00 11.72 -8.07
N GLY A 472 26.63 11.09 -7.10
CA GLY A 472 27.14 9.73 -7.15
C GLY A 472 27.95 9.43 -8.40
N GLY A 473 27.78 8.23 -8.96
CA GLY A 473 28.42 7.82 -10.22
C GLY A 473 27.84 8.44 -11.50
N SER A 474 26.99 9.48 -11.42
CA SER A 474 26.38 10.12 -12.59
C SER A 474 27.16 11.36 -13.07
N ASP A 475 26.83 11.86 -14.25
CA ASP A 475 27.37 13.13 -14.80
C ASP A 475 26.58 14.36 -14.33
N VAL A 476 25.57 14.18 -13.49
CA VAL A 476 24.75 15.29 -12.97
C VAL A 476 25.53 16.04 -11.90
N ALA A 477 25.87 17.31 -12.18
CA ALA A 477 26.51 18.23 -11.24
C ALA A 477 25.47 19.20 -10.67
N VAL A 478 25.44 19.33 -9.34
CA VAL A 478 24.51 20.20 -8.60
C VAL A 478 25.24 21.09 -7.62
N THR A 479 24.62 22.16 -7.14
CA THR A 479 25.21 22.99 -6.08
C THR A 479 25.37 22.19 -4.77
N LYS A 480 26.43 22.47 -4.00
CA LYS A 480 26.71 21.82 -2.69
C LYS A 480 25.55 21.91 -1.68
N LEU A 481 24.64 22.86 -1.88
CA LEU A 481 23.39 23.01 -1.16
C LEU A 481 22.25 23.19 -2.17
N GLY A 482 21.10 22.55 -1.94
CA GLY A 482 19.90 22.72 -2.75
C GLY A 482 18.72 23.28 -1.94
N ILE A 483 17.54 23.37 -2.57
CA ILE A 483 16.30 23.84 -1.94
C ILE A 483 15.21 22.77 -2.01
N GLY A 484 14.65 22.41 -0.86
CA GLY A 484 13.48 21.55 -0.79
C GLY A 484 12.17 22.33 -0.97
N ALA A 485 11.43 22.07 -2.05
CA ALA A 485 10.19 22.75 -2.41
C ALA A 485 8.92 22.15 -1.75
N TRP A 486 9.06 21.38 -0.66
CA TRP A 486 7.92 20.79 0.06
C TRP A 486 6.95 21.86 0.61
N SER A 487 7.45 23.03 1.02
CA SER A 487 6.58 24.10 1.53
C SER A 487 5.80 24.86 0.44
N TRP A 488 6.13 24.65 -0.84
CA TRP A 488 5.51 25.35 -1.96
C TRP A 488 4.24 24.61 -2.39
N GLY A 489 3.10 25.26 -2.26
CA GLY A 489 1.79 24.70 -2.58
C GLY A 489 1.14 23.88 -1.47
N ASP A 490 1.88 23.62 -0.38
CA ASP A 490 1.35 22.95 0.80
C ASP A 490 0.29 23.81 1.49
N THR A 491 -0.83 23.21 1.88
CA THR A 491 -1.79 23.85 2.78
C THR A 491 -1.75 23.24 4.17
N THR A 492 -1.07 22.12 4.43
CA THR A 492 -1.27 21.39 5.68
C THR A 492 -0.20 21.68 6.73
N TYR A 493 1.04 21.33 6.44
CA TYR A 493 2.08 21.17 7.45
C TYR A 493 2.82 22.49 7.74
N TRP A 494 2.99 23.32 6.72
CA TRP A 494 3.81 24.53 6.75
C TRP A 494 3.01 25.83 6.67
N ASN A 495 1.75 25.75 6.23
CA ASN A 495 0.96 26.93 5.83
C ASN A 495 -0.44 27.02 6.47
N GLU A 496 -0.69 26.30 7.57
CA GLU A 496 -1.87 26.50 8.43
C GLU A 496 -3.23 26.48 7.69
N PHE A 497 -3.40 25.55 6.76
CA PHE A 497 -4.60 25.35 5.93
C PHE A 497 -4.91 26.49 4.94
N GLN A 498 -3.94 27.36 4.64
CA GLN A 498 -4.15 28.48 3.74
C GLN A 498 -3.02 28.62 2.70
N TRP A 499 -3.38 28.76 1.43
CA TRP A 499 -2.46 29.14 0.35
C TRP A 499 -3.07 30.30 -0.44
N ASP A 500 -2.43 31.47 -0.37
CA ASP A 500 -2.90 32.73 -0.96
C ASP A 500 -1.83 33.36 -1.87
N ASP A 501 -2.17 34.48 -2.51
CA ASP A 501 -1.26 35.22 -3.39
C ASP A 501 0.01 35.69 -2.67
N ARG A 502 -0.08 35.96 -1.36
CA ARG A 502 1.07 36.37 -0.55
C ARG A 502 2.08 35.22 -0.42
N LYS A 503 1.61 34.00 -0.12
CA LYS A 503 2.45 32.79 -0.04
C LYS A 503 3.00 32.39 -1.40
N LEU A 504 2.21 32.53 -2.47
CA LEU A 504 2.70 32.35 -3.83
C LEU A 504 3.85 33.32 -4.15
N LYS A 505 3.68 34.61 -3.83
CA LYS A 505 4.73 35.64 -4.01
C LYS A 505 5.97 35.34 -3.15
N ALA A 506 5.79 34.86 -1.92
CA ALA A 506 6.88 34.49 -1.04
C ALA A 506 7.67 33.28 -1.57
N ALA A 507 7.00 32.23 -2.04
CA ALA A 507 7.62 31.06 -2.66
C ALA A 507 8.39 31.44 -3.93
N LYS A 508 7.81 32.32 -4.77
CA LYS A 508 8.51 32.87 -5.93
C LYS A 508 9.75 33.66 -5.51
N GLY A 509 9.63 34.51 -4.49
CA GLY A 509 10.75 35.26 -3.94
C GLY A 509 11.85 34.36 -3.37
N ALA A 510 11.49 33.20 -2.79
CA ALA A 510 12.45 32.18 -2.37
C ALA A 510 13.20 31.60 -3.56
N PHE A 511 12.50 31.20 -4.63
CA PHE A 511 13.12 30.72 -5.87
C PHE A 511 14.06 31.77 -6.48
N ASP A 512 13.58 33.01 -6.68
CA ASP A 512 14.36 34.08 -7.29
C ASP A 512 15.63 34.35 -6.48
N ALA A 513 15.52 34.48 -5.15
CA ALA A 513 16.66 34.73 -4.28
C ALA A 513 17.64 33.55 -4.21
N SER A 514 17.17 32.30 -4.30
CA SER A 514 18.05 31.13 -4.39
C SER A 514 18.90 31.19 -5.65
N VAL A 515 18.28 31.47 -6.80
CA VAL A 515 18.99 31.63 -8.08
C VAL A 515 19.96 32.81 -8.03
N ASP A 516 19.54 33.96 -7.51
CA ASP A 516 20.38 35.16 -7.35
C ASP A 516 21.64 34.88 -6.50
N CYS A 517 21.51 34.00 -5.51
CA CYS A 517 22.61 33.59 -4.64
C CYS A 517 23.39 32.37 -5.16
N GLY A 518 23.13 31.90 -6.39
CA GLY A 518 23.86 30.79 -7.01
C GLY A 518 23.42 29.40 -6.55
N ILE A 519 22.30 29.26 -5.83
CA ILE A 519 21.70 27.96 -5.50
C ILE A 519 20.73 27.56 -6.61
N THR A 520 21.12 26.58 -7.43
CA THR A 520 20.37 26.16 -8.63
C THR A 520 19.87 24.71 -8.59
N PHE A 521 20.08 23.99 -7.49
CA PHE A 521 19.52 22.65 -7.28
C PHE A 521 18.21 22.70 -6.48
N PHE A 522 17.10 22.28 -7.10
CA PHE A 522 15.78 22.27 -6.47
C PHE A 522 15.19 20.87 -6.42
N ASP A 523 14.77 20.46 -5.23
CA ASP A 523 14.14 19.17 -4.96
C ASP A 523 12.64 19.36 -4.72
N THR A 524 11.82 18.64 -5.48
CA THR A 524 10.36 18.62 -5.39
C THR A 524 9.82 17.19 -5.46
N ALA A 525 8.50 17.00 -5.54
CA ALA A 525 7.86 15.72 -5.74
C ALA A 525 6.42 15.90 -6.25
N GLU A 526 5.91 14.89 -6.97
CA GLU A 526 4.53 14.91 -7.48
C GLU A 526 3.45 14.99 -6.39
N VAL A 527 3.76 14.55 -5.17
CA VAL A 527 2.83 14.57 -4.04
C VAL A 527 2.87 15.87 -3.25
N TYR A 528 3.80 16.79 -3.56
CA TYR A 528 3.84 18.10 -2.90
C TYR A 528 2.77 19.01 -3.51
N GLY A 529 1.85 19.47 -2.68
CA GLY A 529 0.84 20.47 -3.08
C GLY A 529 -0.34 19.94 -3.94
N ALA A 530 -0.36 18.67 -4.36
CA ALA A 530 -1.46 18.10 -5.15
C ALA A 530 -2.47 17.30 -4.30
N GLY A 531 -3.74 17.71 -4.30
CA GLY A 531 -4.91 16.87 -3.93
C GLY A 531 -5.03 16.46 -2.46
N ILE A 532 -6.19 16.75 -1.84
CA ILE A 532 -6.55 16.59 -0.42
C ILE A 532 -5.72 17.47 0.58
N SER A 533 -4.45 17.81 0.30
CA SER A 533 -3.58 18.56 1.23
C SER A 533 -2.83 19.78 0.66
N GLY A 534 -3.10 20.21 -0.57
CA GLY A 534 -2.47 21.41 -1.16
C GLY A 534 -3.35 22.11 -2.17
N ALA A 535 -3.10 23.40 -2.39
CA ALA A 535 -3.87 24.22 -3.32
C ALA A 535 -3.34 24.14 -4.76
N ILE A 536 -2.01 24.04 -4.92
CA ILE A 536 -1.31 23.97 -6.20
C ILE A 536 -0.13 23.02 -6.05
N ASN A 537 0.11 22.16 -7.04
CA ASN A 537 1.24 21.23 -7.04
C ASN A 537 2.61 21.96 -7.10
N SER A 538 3.59 21.51 -6.30
CA SER A 538 4.92 22.11 -6.19
C SER A 538 5.73 22.03 -7.51
N GLU A 539 5.61 20.93 -8.27
CA GLU A 539 6.25 20.81 -9.59
C GLU A 539 5.70 21.86 -10.57
N SER A 540 4.39 22.10 -10.56
CA SER A 540 3.77 23.17 -11.38
C SER A 540 4.24 24.57 -10.98
N LEU A 541 4.42 24.83 -9.68
CA LEU A 541 4.98 26.10 -9.21
C LEU A 541 6.44 26.26 -9.64
N LEU A 542 7.28 25.24 -9.42
CA LEU A 542 8.69 25.27 -9.80
C LEU A 542 8.86 25.46 -11.31
N GLY A 543 8.12 24.71 -12.13
CA GLY A 543 8.15 24.86 -13.60
C GLY A 543 7.75 26.26 -14.05
N ARG A 544 6.71 26.83 -13.43
CA ARG A 544 6.29 28.22 -13.68
C ARG A 544 7.38 29.23 -13.31
N PHE A 545 8.00 29.10 -12.14
CA PHE A 545 9.04 30.03 -11.68
C PHE A 545 10.28 29.97 -12.59
N ILE A 546 10.71 28.77 -12.99
CA ILE A 546 11.81 28.58 -13.93
C ILE A 546 11.49 29.27 -15.27
N LYS A 547 10.30 29.01 -15.83
CA LYS A 547 9.88 29.62 -17.11
C LYS A 547 9.84 31.16 -17.04
N GLU A 548 9.29 31.71 -15.97
CA GLU A 548 9.24 33.17 -15.75
C GLU A 548 10.64 33.79 -15.59
N ARG A 549 11.59 33.07 -15.00
CA ARG A 549 12.99 33.50 -14.87
C ARG A 549 13.74 33.41 -16.21
N GLN A 550 13.54 32.31 -16.95
CA GLN A 550 14.14 32.10 -18.27
C GLN A 550 13.68 33.10 -19.34
N GLN A 551 12.51 33.72 -19.15
CA GLN A 551 12.06 34.85 -19.98
C GLN A 551 12.89 36.12 -19.76
N LYS A 552 13.61 36.24 -18.64
CA LYS A 552 14.41 37.41 -18.28
C LYS A 552 15.90 37.18 -18.50
N GLU A 553 16.39 36.01 -18.14
CA GLU A 553 17.81 35.66 -18.22
C GLU A 553 18.00 34.14 -18.36
N GLN A 554 19.10 33.73 -18.98
CA GLN A 554 19.41 32.32 -19.14
C GLN A 554 19.93 31.75 -17.81
N VAL A 555 19.13 30.89 -17.19
CA VAL A 555 19.47 30.22 -15.92
C VAL A 555 19.44 28.70 -16.13
N GLU A 556 20.51 28.05 -15.71
CA GLU A 556 20.57 26.60 -15.59
C GLU A 556 20.05 26.20 -14.20
N VAL A 557 18.99 25.40 -14.16
CA VAL A 557 18.37 24.90 -12.94
C VAL A 557 18.37 23.38 -12.98
N ALA A 558 18.95 22.75 -11.95
CA ALA A 558 18.93 21.31 -11.79
C ALA A 558 17.70 20.88 -10.97
N ILE A 559 16.85 20.04 -11.55
CA ILE A 559 15.59 19.61 -10.94
C ILE A 559 15.70 18.16 -10.46
N ALA A 560 15.42 17.95 -9.18
CA ALA A 560 15.12 16.64 -8.62
C ALA A 560 13.61 16.51 -8.37
N THR A 561 12.97 15.46 -8.90
CA THR A 561 11.60 15.10 -8.53
C THR A 561 11.48 13.62 -8.17
N LYS A 562 10.29 13.18 -7.73
CA LYS A 562 10.11 11.86 -7.14
C LYS A 562 8.83 11.17 -7.57
N PHE A 563 8.96 9.85 -7.78
CA PHE A 563 7.88 8.90 -7.95
C PHE A 563 7.32 8.47 -6.59
N ALA A 564 6.03 8.72 -6.36
CA ALA A 564 5.28 8.21 -5.24
C ALA A 564 4.82 6.77 -5.51
N ALA A 565 5.43 5.82 -4.80
CA ALA A 565 5.08 4.40 -4.85
C ALA A 565 3.76 4.12 -4.10
N LEU A 566 2.66 4.63 -4.67
CA LEU A 566 1.32 4.50 -4.14
C LEU A 566 0.78 3.08 -4.37
N PRO A 567 -0.10 2.56 -3.50
CA PRO A 567 -0.58 1.18 -3.58
C PRO A 567 -1.20 0.77 -4.93
N TRP A 568 -1.71 1.70 -5.73
CA TRP A 568 -2.32 1.48 -7.05
C TRP A 568 -1.39 1.58 -8.25
N ARG A 569 -0.17 2.04 -8.04
CA ARG A 569 0.79 2.28 -9.11
C ARG A 569 1.75 1.12 -9.18
N LEU A 570 1.42 0.06 -9.92
CA LEU A 570 2.23 -1.15 -9.99
C LEU A 570 3.17 -1.17 -11.20
N GLY A 571 4.35 -1.75 -11.02
CA GLY A 571 5.30 -2.06 -12.09
C GLY A 571 5.99 -0.85 -12.74
N ARG A 572 6.86 -1.15 -13.71
CA ARG A 572 7.71 -0.17 -14.40
C ARG A 572 6.95 0.90 -15.19
N GLY A 573 5.82 0.53 -15.79
CA GLY A 573 4.98 1.45 -16.57
C GLY A 573 4.41 2.61 -15.73
N SER A 574 4.11 2.36 -14.45
CA SER A 574 3.62 3.40 -13.54
C SER A 574 4.67 4.48 -13.28
N VAL A 575 5.95 4.11 -13.22
CA VAL A 575 7.06 5.06 -13.02
C VAL A 575 7.17 6.00 -14.22
N ILE A 576 7.11 5.45 -15.44
CA ILE A 576 7.17 6.23 -16.68
C ILE A 576 5.95 7.14 -16.84
N SER A 577 4.74 6.64 -16.58
CA SER A 577 3.53 7.46 -16.67
C SER A 577 3.59 8.63 -15.70
N ALA A 578 3.92 8.37 -14.43
CA ALA A 578 4.03 9.41 -13.41
C ALA A 578 5.13 10.41 -13.74
N LEU A 579 6.28 9.95 -14.27
CA LEU A 579 7.35 10.83 -14.72
C LEU A 579 6.89 11.75 -15.85
N LYS A 580 6.17 11.23 -16.86
CA LYS A 580 5.63 12.06 -17.94
C LYS A 580 4.67 13.13 -17.40
N ASP A 581 3.84 12.80 -16.42
CA ASP A 581 2.98 13.76 -15.77
C ASP A 581 3.80 14.82 -14.98
N SER A 582 4.87 14.41 -14.30
CA SER A 582 5.82 15.31 -13.64
C SER A 582 6.52 16.26 -14.62
N LEU A 583 7.03 15.73 -15.73
CA LEU A 583 7.63 16.51 -16.82
C LEU A 583 6.64 17.52 -17.41
N SER A 584 5.38 17.11 -17.60
CA SER A 584 4.32 18.00 -18.06
C SER A 584 4.01 19.11 -17.04
N ARG A 585 3.99 18.80 -15.74
CA ARG A 585 3.76 19.82 -14.69
C ARG A 585 4.93 20.80 -14.59
N LEU A 586 6.16 20.32 -14.70
CA LEU A 586 7.38 21.13 -14.72
C LEU A 586 7.54 21.92 -16.02
N GLY A 587 6.92 21.48 -17.12
CA GLY A 587 7.07 22.09 -18.44
C GLY A 587 8.45 21.82 -19.07
N VAL A 588 9.07 20.67 -18.77
CA VAL A 588 10.41 20.29 -19.26
C VAL A 588 10.36 18.92 -19.95
N SER A 589 11.33 18.64 -20.83
CA SER A 589 11.43 17.35 -21.53
C SER A 589 12.19 16.28 -20.74
N SER A 590 13.05 16.70 -19.81
CA SER A 590 13.85 15.84 -18.94
C SER A 590 14.15 16.54 -17.62
N VAL A 591 14.44 15.78 -16.56
CA VAL A 591 14.95 16.29 -15.27
C VAL A 591 16.33 15.74 -14.96
N GLU A 592 17.09 16.47 -14.14
CA GLU A 592 18.43 16.05 -13.71
C GLU A 592 18.37 14.78 -12.86
N LEU A 593 17.44 14.70 -11.91
CA LEU A 593 17.32 13.56 -11.01
C LEU A 593 15.86 13.13 -10.82
N TYR A 594 15.58 11.84 -10.99
CA TYR A 594 14.30 11.26 -10.63
C TYR A 594 14.44 10.15 -9.61
N GLN A 595 13.72 10.27 -8.49
CA GLN A 595 13.93 9.41 -7.33
C GLN A 595 12.69 8.60 -7.01
N LEU A 596 12.86 7.39 -6.49
CA LEU A 596 11.78 6.71 -5.78
C LEU A 596 11.56 7.39 -4.41
N HIS A 597 10.38 7.96 -4.17
CA HIS A 597 10.11 8.79 -2.99
C HIS A 597 10.12 8.00 -1.66
N TRP A 598 9.69 6.74 -1.71
CA TRP A 598 9.81 5.79 -0.61
C TRP A 598 9.83 4.38 -1.17
N PRO A 599 10.40 3.40 -0.44
CA PRO A 599 10.28 2.01 -0.84
C PRO A 599 8.81 1.63 -1.01
N GLY A 600 8.51 0.98 -2.14
CA GLY A 600 7.20 0.44 -2.41
C GLY A 600 6.74 -0.54 -1.35
N ILE A 601 5.44 -0.48 -1.01
CA ILE A 601 4.81 -1.41 -0.07
C ILE A 601 4.79 -2.84 -0.65
N TRP A 602 4.68 -2.96 -1.98
CA TRP A 602 4.51 -4.22 -2.71
C TRP A 602 5.79 -4.76 -3.36
N GLY A 603 6.94 -4.18 -3.06
CA GLY A 603 8.21 -4.47 -3.72
C GLY A 603 8.72 -3.31 -4.58
N ASN A 604 10.02 -3.31 -4.83
CA ASN A 604 10.73 -2.21 -5.51
C ASN A 604 11.17 -2.56 -6.93
N GLU A 605 11.19 -3.84 -7.28
CA GLU A 605 11.82 -4.35 -8.49
C GLU A 605 11.30 -3.68 -9.76
N GLY A 606 9.98 -3.69 -9.95
CA GLY A 606 9.34 -3.02 -11.08
C GLY A 606 9.57 -1.50 -11.07
N TYR A 607 9.71 -0.87 -9.90
CA TYR A 607 10.00 0.58 -9.85
C TYR A 607 11.44 0.88 -10.22
N LEU A 608 12.39 0.09 -9.74
CA LEU A 608 13.81 0.20 -10.12
C LEU A 608 13.99 -0.06 -11.61
N ASP A 609 13.27 -1.03 -12.19
CA ASP A 609 13.27 -1.23 -13.63
C ASP A 609 12.67 -0.02 -14.36
N GLY A 610 11.59 0.57 -13.84
CA GLY A 610 11.00 1.81 -14.38
C GLY A 610 11.93 3.02 -14.28
N LEU A 611 12.75 3.12 -13.24
CA LEU A 611 13.80 4.15 -13.14
C LEU A 611 14.87 3.93 -14.23
N GLY A 612 15.33 2.69 -14.40
CA GLY A 612 16.27 2.37 -15.48
C GLY A 612 15.70 2.69 -16.87
N ASP A 613 14.40 2.46 -17.08
CA ASP A 613 13.72 2.83 -18.33
C ASP A 613 13.66 4.32 -18.56
N ALA A 614 13.40 5.09 -17.51
CA ALA A 614 13.35 6.54 -17.59
C ALA A 614 14.71 7.10 -18.01
N TYR A 615 15.79 6.53 -17.48
CA TYR A 615 17.16 6.88 -17.82
C TYR A 615 17.49 6.51 -19.28
N GLU A 616 17.22 5.27 -19.68
CA GLU A 616 17.49 4.80 -21.05
C GLU A 616 16.66 5.54 -22.11
N GLN A 617 15.46 6.02 -21.76
CA GLN A 617 14.62 6.86 -22.63
C GLN A 617 15.06 8.34 -22.66
N GLY A 618 16.07 8.74 -21.90
CA GLY A 618 16.54 10.12 -21.82
C GLY A 618 15.56 11.08 -21.13
N LEU A 619 14.55 10.54 -20.40
CA LEU A 619 13.60 11.35 -19.64
C LEU A 619 14.22 11.91 -18.35
N VAL A 620 15.33 11.31 -17.90
CA VAL A 620 16.08 11.72 -16.71
C VAL A 620 17.58 11.59 -16.98
N LYS A 621 18.39 12.46 -16.37
CA LYS A 621 19.86 12.38 -16.47
C LYS A 621 20.47 11.49 -15.39
N ALA A 622 19.76 11.27 -14.29
CA ALA A 622 20.16 10.37 -13.22
C ALA A 622 18.94 9.84 -12.46
N VAL A 623 19.12 8.71 -11.76
CA VAL A 623 18.08 8.11 -10.92
C VAL A 623 18.54 8.00 -9.47
N GLY A 624 17.60 8.07 -8.54
CA GLY A 624 17.86 7.95 -7.11
C GLY A 624 16.77 7.18 -6.37
N VAL A 625 16.99 7.00 -5.09
CA VAL A 625 16.01 6.44 -4.15
C VAL A 625 15.92 7.33 -2.93
N SER A 626 14.91 7.13 -2.09
CA SER A 626 14.75 7.87 -0.84
C SER A 626 14.32 6.92 0.27
N ASN A 627 14.90 7.10 1.45
CA ASN A 627 14.68 6.28 2.65
C ASN A 627 14.97 4.78 2.43
N TYR A 628 15.99 4.46 1.63
CA TYR A 628 16.47 3.08 1.47
C TYR A 628 17.44 2.72 2.61
N SER A 629 17.23 1.54 3.21
CA SER A 629 18.19 0.92 4.13
C SER A 629 19.43 0.43 3.38
N GLU A 630 20.51 0.13 4.10
CA GLU A 630 21.75 -0.42 3.52
C GLU A 630 21.47 -1.56 2.54
N LYS A 631 20.75 -2.60 2.99
CA LYS A 631 20.46 -3.76 2.13
C LYS A 631 19.73 -3.36 0.86
N ARG A 632 18.68 -2.51 0.96
CA ARG A 632 17.90 -2.08 -0.21
C ARG A 632 18.74 -1.22 -1.15
N LEU A 633 19.64 -0.41 -0.60
CA LEU A 633 20.54 0.44 -1.37
C LEU A 633 21.50 -0.42 -2.20
N ARG A 634 22.13 -1.42 -1.59
CA ARG A 634 22.99 -2.39 -2.27
C ARG A 634 22.21 -3.18 -3.34
N ASP A 635 21.02 -3.68 -3.01
CA ASP A 635 20.15 -4.40 -3.96
C ASP A 635 19.79 -3.52 -5.18
N ALA A 636 19.46 -2.25 -4.96
CA ALA A 636 19.12 -1.31 -6.04
C ALA A 636 20.33 -0.92 -6.89
N TYR A 637 21.47 -0.69 -6.26
CA TYR A 637 22.73 -0.40 -6.92
C TYR A 637 23.09 -1.55 -7.88
N GLU A 638 23.11 -2.79 -7.41
CA GLU A 638 23.44 -3.94 -8.24
C GLU A 638 22.43 -4.15 -9.39
N ARG A 639 21.14 -3.90 -9.15
CA ARG A 639 20.11 -4.02 -10.20
C ARG A 639 20.29 -2.99 -11.31
N LEU A 640 20.50 -1.71 -10.97
CA LEU A 640 20.69 -0.64 -11.94
C LEU A 640 22.05 -0.73 -12.64
N LYS A 641 23.10 -1.14 -11.93
CA LYS A 641 24.44 -1.37 -12.46
C LYS A 641 24.45 -2.42 -13.57
N LYS A 642 23.65 -3.49 -13.46
CA LYS A 642 23.47 -4.49 -14.54
C LYS A 642 22.96 -3.89 -15.86
N ARG A 643 22.32 -2.71 -15.81
CA ARG A 643 21.83 -1.96 -16.96
C ARG A 643 22.74 -0.80 -17.38
N GLY A 644 23.89 -0.62 -16.70
CA GLY A 644 24.74 0.54 -16.91
C GLY A 644 24.14 1.86 -16.40
N VAL A 645 23.12 1.79 -15.53
CA VAL A 645 22.47 2.98 -14.97
C VAL A 645 23.07 3.28 -13.59
N PRO A 646 23.69 4.45 -13.37
CA PRO A 646 24.24 4.81 -12.07
C PRO A 646 23.12 5.17 -11.09
N LEU A 647 23.15 4.57 -9.90
CA LEU A 647 22.32 5.01 -8.77
C LEU A 647 22.99 6.25 -8.15
N ALA A 648 22.45 7.43 -8.42
CA ALA A 648 23.11 8.69 -8.11
C ALA A 648 22.90 9.15 -6.67
N SER A 649 21.74 8.83 -6.06
CA SER A 649 21.43 9.32 -4.72
C SER A 649 20.56 8.41 -3.87
N ASN A 650 20.72 8.57 -2.55
CA ASN A 650 19.74 8.16 -1.53
C ASN A 650 19.35 9.39 -0.69
N GLN A 651 18.11 9.84 -0.80
CA GLN A 651 17.60 10.98 -0.03
C GLN A 651 17.01 10.53 1.31
N VAL A 652 17.60 10.95 2.44
CA VAL A 652 17.24 10.50 3.81
C VAL A 652 17.16 11.67 4.80
N ASN A 653 16.51 11.46 5.96
CA ASN A 653 16.52 12.47 7.01
C ASN A 653 17.92 12.48 7.60
N TYR A 654 18.60 13.61 7.52
CA TYR A 654 19.92 13.75 8.09
C TYR A 654 20.13 15.18 8.54
N SER A 655 20.43 15.33 9.82
CA SER A 655 20.75 16.60 10.45
C SER A 655 21.70 16.35 11.61
N LEU A 656 22.28 17.42 12.16
CA LEU A 656 23.20 17.30 13.30
C LEU A 656 22.59 16.50 14.47
N ILE A 657 21.28 16.62 14.73
CA ILE A 657 20.58 15.91 15.83
C ILE A 657 19.78 14.69 15.38
N TYR A 658 19.88 14.31 14.11
CA TYR A 658 19.30 13.09 13.57
C TYR A 658 20.33 12.41 12.67
N ARG A 659 21.10 11.51 13.27
CA ARG A 659 22.28 10.87 12.66
C ARG A 659 22.12 9.37 12.44
N ASN A 660 20.88 8.89 12.46
CA ASN A 660 20.55 7.47 12.22
C ASN A 660 21.21 6.91 10.94
N PRO A 661 21.32 7.65 9.81
CA PRO A 661 22.04 7.17 8.64
C PRO A 661 23.52 6.82 8.90
N GLU A 662 24.18 7.45 9.87
CA GLU A 662 25.56 7.12 10.26
C GLU A 662 25.66 5.82 11.05
N GLU A 663 24.59 5.45 11.77
CA GLU A 663 24.59 4.34 12.72
C GLU A 663 23.99 3.05 12.15
N ASN A 664 23.13 3.16 11.15
CA ASN A 664 22.38 2.03 10.56
C ASN A 664 23.00 1.48 9.25
N GLY A 665 24.24 1.85 8.93
CA GLY A 665 24.96 1.41 7.74
C GLY A 665 24.63 2.15 6.44
N VAL A 666 23.59 3.01 6.40
CA VAL A 666 23.18 3.71 5.16
C VAL A 666 24.27 4.66 4.66
N LYS A 667 24.84 5.49 5.54
CA LYS A 667 25.91 6.44 5.16
C LYS A 667 27.15 5.69 4.68
N ALA A 668 27.55 4.65 5.39
CA ALA A 668 28.69 3.82 5.02
C ALA A 668 28.50 3.17 3.64
N ALA A 669 27.30 2.62 3.36
CA ALA A 669 26.98 2.05 2.06
C ALA A 669 26.93 3.11 0.95
N CYS A 670 26.43 4.32 1.22
CA CYS A 670 26.49 5.44 0.28
C CYS A 670 27.94 5.79 -0.08
N ASP A 671 28.81 5.90 0.93
CA ASP A 671 30.23 6.25 0.73
C ASP A 671 30.97 5.15 -0.05
N GLU A 672 30.77 3.88 0.30
CA GLU A 672 31.38 2.73 -0.37
C GLU A 672 30.94 2.61 -1.84
N LEU A 673 29.65 2.79 -2.12
CA LEU A 673 29.08 2.61 -3.47
C LEU A 673 29.20 3.87 -4.35
N GLY A 674 29.69 4.98 -3.79
CA GLY A 674 29.73 6.27 -4.48
C GLY A 674 28.33 6.81 -4.80
N ILE A 675 27.39 6.72 -3.85
CA ILE A 675 26.02 7.23 -3.96
C ILE A 675 25.89 8.48 -3.09
N THR A 676 25.45 9.61 -3.65
CA THR A 676 25.32 10.85 -2.86
C THR A 676 24.15 10.77 -1.89
N LEU A 677 24.39 11.14 -0.64
CA LEU A 677 23.34 11.26 0.36
C LEU A 677 22.73 12.66 0.28
N ILE A 678 21.46 12.75 -0.12
CA ILE A 678 20.72 14.03 -0.11
C ILE A 678 19.99 14.16 1.23
N ALA A 679 20.35 15.16 2.02
CA ALA A 679 19.85 15.33 3.39
C ALA A 679 18.58 16.20 3.41
N TYR A 680 17.42 15.59 3.66
CA TYR A 680 16.18 16.33 3.93
C TYR A 680 16.03 16.62 5.42
N SER A 681 15.23 17.65 5.75
CA SER A 681 15.13 18.24 7.09
C SER A 681 16.49 18.60 7.74
N PRO A 682 17.45 19.19 7.00
CA PRO A 682 18.83 19.38 7.49
C PRO A 682 18.95 20.30 8.71
N ILE A 683 17.98 21.20 8.90
CA ILE A 683 17.89 22.12 10.05
C ILE A 683 16.92 21.63 11.14
N ALA A 684 16.60 20.32 11.14
CA ALA A 684 15.66 19.67 12.05
C ALA A 684 14.33 20.43 12.18
N GLN A 685 13.67 20.71 11.06
CA GLN A 685 12.39 21.45 11.01
C GLN A 685 12.44 22.84 11.68
N GLY A 686 13.64 23.43 11.72
CA GLY A 686 13.92 24.77 12.22
C GLY A 686 14.41 24.83 13.66
N VAL A 687 14.48 23.72 14.42
CA VAL A 687 14.97 23.79 15.82
C VAL A 687 16.46 24.11 15.91
N LEU A 688 17.24 23.72 14.91
CA LEU A 688 18.67 24.05 14.83
C LEU A 688 18.97 25.51 14.46
N THR A 689 17.95 26.30 14.12
CA THR A 689 18.13 27.75 13.84
C THR A 689 18.28 28.59 15.12
N GLY A 690 17.98 28.01 16.29
CA GLY A 690 18.03 28.70 17.57
C GLY A 690 16.86 29.67 17.84
N LYS A 691 15.87 29.76 16.95
CA LYS A 691 14.69 30.65 17.12
C LYS A 691 13.63 30.13 18.08
N TYR A 692 13.58 28.81 18.29
CA TYR A 692 12.63 28.21 19.23
C TYR A 692 13.27 28.14 20.61
N THR A 693 12.49 28.49 21.62
CA THR A 693 12.90 28.46 23.02
C THR A 693 11.83 27.70 23.82
N PRO A 694 12.08 27.34 25.08
CA PRO A 694 11.06 26.70 25.92
C PRO A 694 9.78 27.54 26.07
N ASN A 695 9.92 28.88 26.00
CA ASN A 695 8.81 29.84 26.05
C ASN A 695 8.22 30.15 24.66
N ASN A 696 8.85 29.68 23.59
CA ASN A 696 8.41 29.81 22.20
C ASN A 696 8.65 28.48 21.45
N PRO A 697 7.97 27.38 21.84
CA PRO A 697 8.14 26.09 21.18
C PRO A 697 7.49 26.08 19.78
N PRO A 698 7.90 25.17 18.89
CA PRO A 698 7.28 25.06 17.58
C PRO A 698 5.81 24.63 17.68
N THR A 699 4.96 25.23 16.85
CA THR A 699 3.53 24.95 16.79
C THR A 699 3.20 23.67 16.00
N GLY A 700 1.97 23.18 16.15
CA GLY A 700 1.44 22.06 15.37
C GLY A 700 2.05 20.70 15.76
N PRO A 701 2.11 19.72 14.82
CA PRO A 701 2.68 18.40 15.07
C PRO A 701 4.12 18.43 15.60
N ARG A 702 4.87 19.49 15.27
CA ARG A 702 6.26 19.69 15.68
C ARG A 702 6.40 19.91 17.19
N GLY A 703 5.40 20.50 17.85
CA GLY A 703 5.42 20.70 19.32
C GLY A 703 5.34 19.39 20.12
N ARG A 704 4.87 18.30 19.50
CA ARG A 704 4.89 16.95 20.11
C ARG A 704 6.26 16.29 20.04
N ILE A 705 7.08 16.73 19.09
CA ILE A 705 8.41 16.21 18.80
C ILE A 705 9.46 17.00 19.59
N TYR A 706 9.32 18.33 19.60
CA TYR A 706 10.24 19.27 20.24
C TYR A 706 9.57 19.94 21.45
N THR A 707 9.44 19.20 22.55
CA THR A 707 8.81 19.70 23.78
C THR A 707 9.67 20.77 24.46
N PRO A 708 9.11 21.64 25.31
CA PRO A 708 9.88 22.61 26.09
C PRO A 708 11.03 21.98 26.89
N GLU A 709 10.85 20.77 27.42
CA GLU A 709 11.88 20.03 28.15
C GLU A 709 13.02 19.61 27.23
N PHE A 710 12.69 19.14 26.01
CA PHE A 710 13.69 18.79 25.00
C PHE A 710 14.49 20.04 24.58
N LEU A 711 13.81 21.15 24.31
CA LEU A 711 14.45 22.42 23.94
C LEU A 711 15.39 22.93 25.04
N THR A 712 14.95 22.90 26.31
CA THR A 712 15.74 23.41 27.44
C THR A 712 16.93 22.51 27.77
N LYS A 713 16.68 21.23 28.07
CA LYS A 713 17.67 20.37 28.75
C LYS A 713 18.58 19.63 27.80
N VAL A 714 18.14 19.43 26.56
CA VAL A 714 18.81 18.56 25.60
C VAL A 714 19.43 19.38 24.47
N LEU A 715 18.68 20.33 23.90
CA LEU A 715 19.14 21.05 22.71
C LEU A 715 19.92 22.34 23.02
N GLN A 716 19.62 23.03 24.12
CA GLN A 716 20.19 24.36 24.40
C GLN A 716 21.72 24.38 24.48
N PRO A 717 22.43 23.43 25.13
CA PRO A 717 23.89 23.42 25.15
C PRO A 717 24.50 23.36 23.74
N LEU A 718 23.94 22.50 22.87
CA LEU A 718 24.36 22.38 21.48
C LEU A 718 24.13 23.68 20.71
N ILE A 719 22.97 24.34 20.88
CA ILE A 719 22.66 25.62 20.22
C ILE A 719 23.60 26.73 20.68
N ASN A 720 23.96 26.77 21.96
CA ASN A 720 24.92 27.74 22.47
C ASN A 720 26.29 27.55 21.79
N ARG A 721 26.75 26.29 21.70
CA ARG A 721 28.01 26.00 21.02
C ARG A 721 27.98 26.34 19.53
N ILE A 722 26.89 26.04 18.84
CA ILE A 722 26.67 26.43 17.44
C ILE A 722 26.74 27.96 17.29
N LYS A 723 26.18 28.73 18.22
CA LYS A 723 26.25 30.20 18.19
C LYS A 723 27.66 30.73 18.42
N GLU A 724 28.41 30.13 19.33
CA GLU A 724 29.81 30.49 19.59
C GLU A 724 30.68 30.26 18.35
N ILE A 725 30.58 29.07 17.75
CA ILE A 725 31.25 28.74 16.48
C ILE A 725 30.82 29.74 15.40
N GLY A 726 29.51 29.98 15.25
CA GLY A 726 28.99 30.96 14.30
C GLY A 726 29.58 32.36 14.51
N GLY A 727 29.76 32.81 15.75
CA GLY A 727 30.39 34.09 16.08
C GLY A 727 31.80 34.22 15.53
N SER A 728 32.59 33.15 15.56
CA SER A 728 33.97 33.13 15.02
C SER A 728 34.05 33.32 13.50
N TYR A 729 32.98 32.98 12.78
CA TYR A 729 32.91 33.09 11.32
C TYR A 729 31.97 34.20 10.82
N GLU A 730 31.34 34.95 11.73
CA GLU A 730 30.23 35.87 11.43
C GLU A 730 29.05 35.18 10.74
N LYS A 731 28.73 33.96 11.19
CA LYS A 731 27.70 33.09 10.64
C LYS A 731 26.58 32.83 11.63
N THR A 732 25.39 32.63 11.09
CA THR A 732 24.22 32.30 11.90
C THR A 732 24.22 30.82 12.28
N PRO A 733 23.46 30.42 13.32
CA PRO A 733 23.29 29.00 13.65
C PRO A 733 22.80 28.15 12.47
N THR A 734 21.89 28.69 11.66
CA THR A 734 21.38 28.04 10.45
C THR A 734 22.51 27.73 9.46
N GLN A 735 23.40 28.69 9.24
CA GLN A 735 24.52 28.56 8.32
C GLN A 735 25.55 27.55 8.84
N VAL A 736 25.85 27.55 10.14
CA VAL A 736 26.76 26.59 10.78
C VAL A 736 26.25 25.15 10.62
N VAL A 737 24.97 24.87 10.89
CA VAL A 737 24.46 23.49 10.78
C VAL A 737 24.33 22.99 9.34
N LEU A 738 24.07 23.89 8.39
CA LEU A 738 24.09 23.55 6.97
C LEU A 738 25.53 23.30 6.50
N ASN A 739 26.47 24.14 6.92
CA ASN A 739 27.89 23.96 6.64
C ASN A 739 28.44 22.65 7.22
N TRP A 740 28.02 22.28 8.45
CA TRP A 740 28.35 20.99 9.05
C TRP A 740 27.94 19.80 8.17
N LEU A 741 26.76 19.85 7.53
CA LEU A 741 26.34 18.82 6.58
C LEU A 741 27.15 18.85 5.27
N ILE A 742 27.50 20.04 4.77
CA ILE A 742 28.33 20.21 3.55
C ILE A 742 29.75 19.67 3.80
N CYS A 743 30.28 19.80 5.01
CA CYS A 743 31.57 19.23 5.41
C CYS A 743 31.55 17.69 5.50
N GLN A 744 30.39 17.04 5.46
CA GLN A 744 30.34 15.58 5.42
C GLN A 744 30.65 15.09 4.00
N SER A 745 31.48 14.07 3.89
CA SER A 745 31.80 13.46 2.59
C SER A 745 30.52 13.01 1.87
N ASN A 746 30.36 13.44 0.62
CA ASN A 746 29.30 13.04 -0.30
C ASN A 746 27.86 13.31 0.21
N VAL A 747 27.64 14.46 0.84
CA VAL A 747 26.32 14.90 1.35
C VAL A 747 25.90 16.23 0.71
N VAL A 748 24.62 16.32 0.32
CA VAL A 748 23.99 17.56 -0.19
C VAL A 748 22.73 17.88 0.63
N PRO A 749 22.72 18.93 1.47
CA PRO A 749 21.52 19.33 2.20
C PRO A 749 20.52 20.09 1.32
N ILE A 750 19.22 19.84 1.54
CA ILE A 750 18.11 20.51 0.85
C ILE A 750 17.14 21.18 1.84
N PRO A 751 17.54 22.26 2.54
CA PRO A 751 16.63 22.99 3.42
C PRO A 751 15.43 23.57 2.65
N GLY A 752 14.26 23.62 3.30
CA GLY A 752 13.06 24.22 2.71
C GLY A 752 13.00 25.73 2.91
N ALA A 753 12.92 26.51 1.83
CA ALA A 753 12.81 27.96 1.86
C ALA A 753 11.38 28.42 1.54
N LYS A 754 10.76 29.21 2.43
CA LYS A 754 9.40 29.74 2.25
C LYS A 754 9.37 31.16 1.69
N ASN A 755 10.48 31.89 1.80
CA ASN A 755 10.61 33.27 1.38
C ASN A 755 12.06 33.59 0.97
N ALA A 756 12.25 34.80 0.43
CA ALA A 756 13.55 35.27 -0.05
C ALA A 756 14.59 35.40 1.07
N GLU A 757 14.18 35.77 2.28
CA GLU A 757 15.08 35.90 3.44
C GLU A 757 15.69 34.55 3.82
N GLN A 758 14.88 33.49 3.84
CA GLN A 758 15.36 32.14 4.13
C GLN A 758 16.28 31.60 3.02
N ALA A 759 15.97 31.87 1.75
CA ALA A 759 16.84 31.50 0.65
C ALA A 759 18.23 32.16 0.77
N ARG A 760 18.29 33.47 1.05
CA ARG A 760 19.55 34.20 1.29
C ARG A 760 20.30 33.70 2.52
N GLU A 761 19.57 33.40 3.60
CA GLU A 761 20.14 32.81 4.82
C GLU A 761 20.85 31.49 4.55
N PHE A 762 20.27 30.61 3.73
CA PHE A 762 20.88 29.32 3.39
C PHE A 762 22.11 29.47 2.51
N ALA A 763 22.13 30.45 1.60
CA ALA A 763 23.31 30.74 0.77
C ALA A 763 24.54 31.13 1.61
N GLY A 764 24.34 31.78 2.76
CA GLY A 764 25.43 32.13 3.67
C GLY A 764 26.18 30.93 4.28
N ALA A 765 25.67 29.70 4.12
CA ALA A 765 26.33 28.46 4.51
C ALA A 765 27.44 28.04 3.52
N LEU A 766 27.50 28.65 2.33
CA LEU A 766 28.49 28.37 1.29
C LEU A 766 29.69 29.33 1.37
N GLY A 767 30.81 28.95 0.76
CA GLY A 767 32.01 29.79 0.65
C GLY A 767 32.92 29.81 1.88
N TRP A 768 32.67 28.96 2.87
CA TRP A 768 33.50 28.74 4.04
C TRP A 768 33.32 27.29 4.51
N SER A 769 34.15 26.82 5.45
CA SER A 769 34.06 25.47 6.02
C SER A 769 34.39 25.49 7.51
N LEU A 770 33.65 24.69 8.28
CA LEU A 770 34.04 24.32 9.63
C LEU A 770 35.35 23.52 9.62
N THR A 771 36.13 23.65 10.68
CA THR A 771 37.31 22.80 10.90
C THR A 771 36.91 21.37 11.27
N ASP A 772 37.78 20.40 11.01
CA ASP A 772 37.55 19.00 11.42
C ASP A 772 37.30 18.86 12.92
N GLN A 773 37.97 19.69 13.72
CA GLN A 773 37.78 19.75 15.18
C GLN A 773 36.37 20.23 15.53
N GLU A 774 35.88 21.30 14.92
CA GLU A 774 34.51 21.82 15.14
C GLU A 774 33.45 20.83 14.65
N VAL A 775 33.70 20.15 13.52
CA VAL A 775 32.82 19.11 12.98
C VAL A 775 32.68 17.96 13.97
N GLU A 776 33.78 17.44 14.52
CA GLU A 776 33.75 16.34 15.48
C GLU A 776 33.22 16.80 16.85
N GLU A 777 33.51 18.03 17.28
CA GLU A 777 32.96 18.59 18.51
C GLU A 777 31.43 18.64 18.47
N LEU A 778 30.86 19.23 17.41
CA LEU A 778 29.41 19.29 17.22
C LEU A 778 28.80 17.89 17.11
N ARG A 779 29.48 16.97 16.42
CA ARG A 779 29.07 15.56 16.32
C ARG A 779 29.05 14.88 17.70
N SER A 780 30.07 15.08 18.52
CA SER A 780 30.18 14.51 19.86
C SER A 780 29.04 14.99 20.75
N MET A 781 28.81 16.31 20.80
CA MET A 781 27.71 16.90 21.57
C MET A 781 26.34 16.38 21.10
N ALA A 782 26.15 16.23 19.78
CA ALA A 782 24.89 15.74 19.25
C ALA A 782 24.64 14.24 19.51
N ARG A 783 25.68 13.42 19.73
CA ARG A 783 25.53 12.00 20.11
C ARG A 783 24.88 11.82 21.48
N GLU A 784 25.03 12.79 22.38
CA GLU A 784 24.39 12.77 23.70
C GLU A 784 22.87 13.02 23.61
N ILE A 785 22.42 13.60 22.49
CA ILE A 785 21.01 13.84 22.22
C ILE A 785 20.40 12.55 21.70
N LYS A 786 19.51 11.93 22.50
CA LYS A 786 18.69 10.83 22.01
C LYS A 786 18.01 11.27 20.72
N PRO A 787 18.13 10.50 19.61
CA PRO A 787 17.56 10.90 18.34
C PRO A 787 16.09 11.25 18.53
N VAL A 788 15.76 12.49 18.22
CA VAL A 788 14.37 12.89 18.12
C VAL A 788 13.83 12.18 16.89
N ILE A 789 13.14 11.08 17.11
CA ILE A 789 12.45 10.36 16.03
C ILE A 789 11.34 11.31 15.57
N GLY A 790 11.66 12.10 14.55
CA GLY A 790 10.70 12.96 13.88
C GLY A 790 9.68 12.13 13.10
N PHE A 791 9.07 12.74 12.10
CA PHE A 791 8.17 12.04 11.17
C PHE A 791 8.79 10.70 10.72
N PRO A 792 8.16 9.55 10.98
CA PRO A 792 8.86 8.28 11.11
C PRO A 792 9.05 7.60 9.75
N VAL A 793 9.55 8.29 8.71
CA VAL A 793 9.73 7.68 7.37
C VAL A 793 10.73 6.52 7.40
N GLU A 794 11.70 6.56 8.33
CA GLU A 794 12.80 5.60 8.38
C GLU A 794 12.51 4.40 9.29
N LYS A 795 11.96 4.62 10.49
CA LYS A 795 11.49 3.52 11.37
C LYS A 795 10.21 2.87 10.85
N LEU A 796 9.56 3.47 9.86
CA LEU A 796 8.43 2.91 9.13
C LEU A 796 8.66 1.44 8.74
N PHE A 797 9.90 1.09 8.35
CA PHE A 797 10.21 -0.21 7.76
C PHE A 797 10.79 -1.23 8.75
N ASP A 798 11.43 -0.81 9.83
CA ASP A 798 11.82 -1.70 10.94
C ASP A 798 10.60 -2.33 11.62
N TYR A 799 9.47 -1.61 11.61
CA TYR A 799 8.18 -2.09 12.13
C TYR A 799 7.33 -2.86 11.09
N VAL A 800 7.72 -2.84 9.81
CA VAL A 800 7.11 -3.65 8.73
C VAL A 800 7.85 -4.97 8.53
N TYR A 801 9.17 -4.99 8.77
CA TYR A 801 10.03 -6.16 8.69
C TYR A 801 11.01 -6.18 9.88
N PRO A 802 10.63 -6.76 11.04
CA PRO A 802 11.57 -6.90 12.15
C PRO A 802 12.62 -7.95 11.77
N GLY A 803 13.84 -7.52 11.48
CA GLY A 803 14.94 -8.39 11.03
C GLY A 803 16.23 -7.72 10.58
N ALA A 804 16.28 -6.39 10.46
CA ALA A 804 17.48 -5.65 10.13
C ALA A 804 18.29 -5.29 11.39
N LYS A 805 18.77 -6.31 12.10
CA LYS A 805 19.95 -6.18 12.96
C LYS A 805 21.07 -7.02 12.39
#